data_AF-A0A1Y1XJ75-F1
#
_entry.id   AF-A0A1Y1XJ75-F1
#
_cell.length_a   1.000
_cell.length_b   1.000
_cell.length_c   1.000
_cell.angle_alpha   90.00
_cell.angle_beta   90.00
_cell.angle_gamma   90.00
#
_symmetry.space_group_name_H-M   'P 1'
#
loop_
_entity.id
_entity.type
_entity.pdbx_description
1 polymer ?
#
loop_
_entity_poly.entity_id
_entity_poly.type
_entity_poly.pdbx_seq_one_letter_code
_entity_poly.pdbx_strand_id
1 'polypeptide(L)'
;MKFNNARNILLSVFALGLQFKTTEAVAYHTDKLEEGVILHAFSWSFNTIKEKLPEIKESGYTAVQTSPIQECLVGDNGNKYFGNWIYEYQPISQEIGNYIVGTEDEFKSLCAEAKKFGIKIIVDAVLNHMTTDINNCKGEWKNPKWYHEPAGINNWNDRYDVTQHDLVGLRDINTQNPEYHQKVLTMLKRIISDGASGFRYDTAKHIELPDDTNYGSQFWPTVLENGSEFQYGELLQDGTSRDTEYAKIMKITASNYGEKLIDAVNNNDFSVNRILEYDAHVDPTKLITWLAWALLAARKLTTPLFFSRPYGGGGENSQFPNLSQLGDEGDPLYKDDSVAAVNLFRNAMVGEDEYLRNPNGDTNVLMIERGNKGIAIINLKYEEYDINSETNLAEGEYENHTINTNKFKVADGKITGSLSPRSVTVLYNQESEKASIAEKDVSSSAKSINTGMMMIVLTTIFLLYIINYICCSCCFHCESYQRIDHWFINCFLFKNLRIDHFSDLDRNFFYFLDSLFNSLVRTSNNPSVNNRINNIVKGYKSSNNSISNIDILGSKKIVNRYRIYIFLIGGRDYGFSDRINNSPYKKEWECLFKCQTESGTYSKSPFLLRSAALLNDIMPVVCKRQHILFNKFKTNLSRNVNADNTVGQPSRANADPISDPSGIG
;
A
#
# COMPACT_ATOMS: atom_id res chain seq x y z
N MET A 1 12.93 3.28 62.80
CA MET A 1 12.60 2.09 61.97
C MET A 1 11.54 2.47 60.94
N LYS A 2 11.88 2.42 59.63
CA LYS A 2 10.97 2.25 58.46
C LYS A 2 11.65 2.73 57.17
N PHE A 3 12.53 1.91 56.61
CA PHE A 3 12.94 1.93 55.20
C PHE A 3 13.41 0.52 54.86
N ASN A 4 12.66 -0.22 54.03
CA ASN A 4 13.14 -1.36 53.23
C ASN A 4 12.08 -1.99 52.31
N ASN A 5 10.78 -1.91 52.61
CA ASN A 5 9.76 -2.63 51.81
C ASN A 5 9.41 -2.00 50.44
N ALA A 6 9.94 -0.82 50.09
CA ALA A 6 9.66 -0.17 48.79
C ALA A 6 10.52 -0.71 47.63
N ARG A 7 11.60 -1.46 47.91
CA ARG A 7 12.60 -1.82 46.89
C ARG A 7 12.24 -3.07 46.06
N ASN A 8 11.40 -3.96 46.60
CA ASN A 8 11.07 -5.23 45.95
C ASN A 8 9.85 -5.16 45.00
N ILE A 9 9.08 -4.07 45.00
CA ILE A 9 7.96 -3.85 44.07
C ILE A 9 8.43 -3.16 42.78
N LEU A 10 9.54 -2.43 42.82
CA LEU A 10 10.07 -1.72 41.66
C LEU A 10 10.76 -2.65 40.63
N LEU A 11 11.19 -3.85 41.07
CA LEU A 11 11.86 -4.85 40.23
C LEU A 11 10.89 -5.76 39.45
N SER A 12 9.63 -5.91 39.91
CA SER A 12 8.62 -6.72 39.22
C SER A 12 7.86 -5.96 38.12
N VAL A 13 7.79 -4.63 38.20
CA VAL A 13 7.12 -3.79 37.17
C VAL A 13 8.03 -3.55 35.95
N PHE A 14 9.36 -3.61 36.12
CA PHE A 14 10.32 -3.54 35.00
C PHE A 14 10.38 -4.83 34.15
N ALA A 15 9.64 -5.88 34.53
CA ALA A 15 9.59 -7.16 33.80
C ALA A 15 8.44 -7.25 32.78
N LEU A 16 7.45 -6.35 32.81
CA LEU A 16 6.55 -6.14 31.66
C LEU A 16 7.21 -5.13 30.71
N GLY A 17 8.28 -5.58 30.07
CA GLY A 17 8.80 -4.91 28.90
C GLY A 17 7.75 -4.96 27.80
N LEU A 18 7.14 -3.81 27.50
CA LEU A 18 6.64 -3.57 26.14
C LEU A 18 7.85 -3.69 25.22
N GLN A 19 8.03 -4.88 24.64
CA GLN A 19 8.79 -5.03 23.41
C GLN A 19 8.07 -4.21 22.36
N PHE A 20 8.42 -2.94 22.28
CA PHE A 20 8.40 -2.26 21.00
C PHE A 20 9.31 -3.11 20.11
N LYS A 21 8.71 -3.92 19.23
CA LYS A 21 9.37 -4.28 17.97
C LYS A 21 9.74 -2.95 17.34
N THR A 22 10.99 -2.54 17.51
CA THR A 22 11.65 -1.72 16.50
C THR A 22 11.37 -2.41 15.19
N THR A 23 10.88 -1.69 14.18
CA THR A 23 10.79 -2.22 12.82
C THR A 23 12.20 -2.68 12.44
N GLU A 24 12.44 -3.98 12.59
CA GLU A 24 13.66 -4.61 12.12
C GLU A 24 13.70 -4.34 10.62
N ALA A 25 14.86 -3.92 10.12
CA ALA A 25 15.04 -3.89 8.68
C ALA A 25 14.72 -5.30 8.18
N VAL A 26 13.85 -5.40 7.17
CA VAL A 26 13.44 -6.70 6.60
C VAL A 26 14.70 -7.48 6.26
N ALA A 27 15.03 -8.46 7.10
CA ALA A 27 16.37 -9.04 7.15
C ALA A 27 16.75 -9.81 5.89
N TYR A 28 15.73 -10.14 5.08
CA TYR A 28 15.86 -10.89 3.84
C TYR A 28 15.09 -10.17 2.73
N HIS A 29 15.80 -9.30 2.02
CA HIS A 29 15.38 -8.71 0.75
C HIS A 29 16.44 -8.99 -0.29
N THR A 30 16.06 -9.58 -1.43
CA THR A 30 16.97 -9.66 -2.58
C THR A 30 16.78 -8.46 -3.50
N ASP A 31 17.89 -7.87 -3.93
CA ASP A 31 17.93 -6.78 -4.90
C ASP A 31 17.77 -7.25 -6.35
N LYS A 32 17.84 -8.57 -6.61
CA LYS A 32 17.68 -9.16 -7.96
C LYS A 32 16.27 -9.70 -8.18
N LEU A 33 15.70 -9.36 -9.33
CA LEU A 33 14.31 -9.70 -9.66
C LEU A 33 14.09 -11.19 -9.93
N GLU A 34 15.11 -11.87 -10.46
CA GLU A 34 15.06 -13.30 -10.75
C GLU A 34 14.96 -14.15 -9.48
N GLU A 35 15.59 -13.69 -8.40
CA GLU A 35 15.72 -14.39 -7.13
C GLU A 35 14.50 -14.14 -6.22
N GLY A 36 13.89 -12.97 -6.30
CA GLY A 36 12.77 -12.57 -5.44
C GLY A 36 11.40 -13.06 -5.90
N VAL A 37 10.36 -12.36 -5.40
CA VAL A 37 8.96 -12.51 -5.81
C VAL A 37 8.40 -11.18 -6.32
N ILE A 38 7.43 -11.27 -7.24
CA ILE A 38 6.74 -10.12 -7.86
C ILE A 38 5.30 -10.05 -7.35
N LEU A 39 4.85 -8.88 -6.92
CA LEU A 39 3.43 -8.59 -6.68
C LEU A 39 2.79 -8.03 -7.95
N HIS A 40 1.84 -8.73 -8.56
CA HIS A 40 0.97 -8.14 -9.57
C HIS A 40 -0.11 -7.30 -8.89
N ALA A 41 0.08 -5.99 -8.87
CA ALA A 41 -0.86 -5.00 -8.34
C ALA A 41 -1.93 -4.66 -9.39
N PHE A 42 -2.72 -5.68 -9.75
CA PHE A 42 -3.67 -5.67 -10.86
C PHE A 42 -4.73 -4.56 -10.71
N SER A 43 -4.74 -3.64 -11.67
CA SER A 43 -5.57 -2.43 -11.72
C SER A 43 -5.39 -1.46 -10.55
N TRP A 44 -4.30 -1.53 -9.77
CA TRP A 44 -4.04 -0.56 -8.70
C TRP A 44 -3.52 0.76 -9.28
N SER A 45 -3.93 1.89 -8.69
CA SER A 45 -3.38 3.20 -9.09
C SER A 45 -1.93 3.38 -8.63
N PHE A 46 -1.16 4.21 -9.33
CA PHE A 46 0.21 4.54 -8.93
C PHE A 46 0.28 5.11 -7.52
N ASN A 47 -0.73 5.88 -7.11
CA ASN A 47 -0.84 6.40 -5.74
C ASN A 47 -1.15 5.29 -4.72
N THR A 48 -2.00 4.33 -5.07
CA THR A 48 -2.32 3.17 -4.23
C THR A 48 -1.07 2.32 -4.01
N ILE A 49 -0.36 1.93 -5.07
CA ILE A 49 0.90 1.18 -4.96
C ILE A 49 1.89 1.95 -4.09
N LYS A 50 2.04 3.26 -4.32
CA LYS A 50 2.94 4.15 -3.56
C LYS A 50 2.58 4.24 -2.07
N GLU A 51 1.30 4.31 -1.71
CA GLU A 51 0.85 4.25 -0.30
C GLU A 51 1.21 2.90 0.34
N LYS A 52 1.18 1.82 -0.44
CA LYS A 52 1.34 0.44 0.02
C LYS A 52 2.78 -0.07 0.04
N LEU A 53 3.75 0.67 -0.51
CA LEU A 53 5.17 0.30 -0.51
C LEU A 53 5.73 -0.16 0.85
N PRO A 54 5.37 0.41 2.01
CA PRO A 54 5.81 -0.12 3.31
C PRO A 54 5.29 -1.53 3.58
N GLU A 55 3.99 -1.77 3.35
CA GLU A 55 3.34 -3.07 3.57
C GLU A 55 3.85 -4.12 2.57
N ILE A 56 4.08 -3.72 1.31
CA ILE A 56 4.67 -4.55 0.25
C ILE A 56 6.12 -4.94 0.60
N LYS A 57 6.91 -4.00 1.15
CA LYS A 57 8.28 -4.27 1.58
C LYS A 57 8.33 -5.22 2.78
N GLU A 58 7.48 -4.99 3.78
CA GLU A 58 7.36 -5.85 4.97
C GLU A 58 6.93 -7.27 4.59
N SER A 59 6.08 -7.40 3.56
CA SER A 59 5.66 -8.69 2.98
C SER A 59 6.72 -9.35 2.08
N GLY A 60 7.95 -8.83 2.01
CA GLY A 60 9.08 -9.49 1.35
C GLY A 60 9.13 -9.40 -0.18
N TYR A 61 8.33 -8.56 -0.83
CA TYR A 61 8.35 -8.43 -2.30
C TYR A 61 9.56 -7.64 -2.82
N THR A 62 10.19 -8.17 -3.88
CA THR A 62 11.27 -7.49 -4.61
C THR A 62 10.74 -6.55 -5.69
N ALA A 63 9.60 -6.89 -6.31
CA ALA A 63 8.97 -6.07 -7.34
C ALA A 63 7.47 -5.91 -7.16
N VAL A 64 6.95 -4.84 -7.76
CA VAL A 64 5.55 -4.69 -8.13
C VAL A 64 5.42 -4.62 -9.65
N GLN A 65 4.52 -5.40 -10.23
CA GLN A 65 4.03 -5.23 -11.59
C GLN A 65 2.76 -4.38 -11.57
N THR A 66 2.73 -3.32 -12.39
CA THR A 66 1.52 -2.51 -12.63
C THR A 66 0.67 -3.12 -13.75
N SER A 67 -0.63 -2.77 -13.81
CA SER A 67 -1.41 -2.82 -15.06
C SER A 67 -0.80 -1.94 -16.16
N PRO A 68 -1.29 -2.05 -17.43
CA PRO A 68 -0.86 -1.20 -18.53
C PRO A 68 -0.91 0.30 -18.22
N ILE A 69 0.23 0.97 -18.42
CA ILE A 69 0.39 2.41 -18.13
C ILE A 69 0.15 3.31 -19.34
N GLN A 70 -0.03 2.72 -20.52
CA GLN A 70 -0.32 3.45 -21.75
C GLN A 70 -1.69 4.12 -21.69
N GLU A 71 -1.86 5.20 -22.44
CA GLU A 71 -3.16 5.83 -22.60
C GLU A 71 -4.14 4.90 -23.33
N CYS A 72 -5.24 4.57 -22.66
CA CYS A 72 -6.20 3.58 -23.11
C CYS A 72 -7.60 4.15 -23.39
N LEU A 73 -8.46 3.35 -24.02
CA LEU A 73 -9.85 3.69 -24.31
C LEU A 73 -10.64 3.95 -23.01
N VAL A 74 -11.33 5.09 -22.92
CA VAL A 74 -12.23 5.38 -21.79
C VAL A 74 -13.56 4.64 -21.98
N GLY A 75 -13.60 3.39 -21.53
CA GLY A 75 -14.79 2.54 -21.57
C GLY A 75 -15.88 2.96 -20.57
N ASP A 76 -17.13 2.63 -20.88
CA ASP A 76 -18.31 2.87 -20.03
C ASP A 76 -18.39 4.28 -19.40
N ASN A 77 -18.05 5.31 -20.17
CA ASN A 77 -17.97 6.71 -19.71
C ASN A 77 -17.03 6.93 -18.50
N GLY A 78 -15.99 6.09 -18.37
CA GLY A 78 -15.03 6.13 -17.27
C GLY A 78 -15.48 5.40 -16.01
N ASN A 79 -16.51 4.54 -16.09
CA ASN A 79 -16.93 3.71 -14.96
C ASN A 79 -15.79 2.78 -14.50
N LYS A 80 -15.43 2.91 -13.21
CA LYS A 80 -14.36 2.14 -12.56
C LYS A 80 -14.83 0.82 -11.93
N TYR A 81 -16.02 0.32 -12.28
CA TYR A 81 -16.40 -1.06 -11.95
C TYR A 81 -15.30 -2.05 -12.38
N PHE A 82 -14.94 -3.01 -11.53
CA PHE A 82 -13.82 -3.91 -11.79
C PHE A 82 -13.95 -4.72 -13.09
N GLY A 83 -15.15 -5.05 -13.55
CA GLY A 83 -15.34 -5.73 -14.85
C GLY A 83 -14.83 -4.93 -16.05
N ASN A 84 -14.57 -3.63 -15.88
CA ASN A 84 -14.07 -2.74 -16.92
C ASN A 84 -12.53 -2.71 -17.00
N TRP A 85 -11.83 -3.62 -16.29
CA TRP A 85 -10.38 -3.78 -16.35
C TRP A 85 -9.87 -3.98 -17.80
N ILE A 86 -10.67 -4.62 -18.66
CA ILE A 86 -10.34 -4.90 -20.07
C ILE A 86 -10.00 -3.65 -20.89
N TYR A 87 -10.42 -2.46 -20.44
CA TYR A 87 -10.09 -1.21 -21.12
C TYR A 87 -8.64 -0.77 -20.89
N GLU A 88 -7.95 -1.26 -19.83
CA GLU A 88 -6.50 -1.05 -19.66
C GLU A 88 -5.71 -1.65 -20.84
N TYR A 89 -6.19 -2.77 -21.39
CA TYR A 89 -5.60 -3.53 -22.50
C TYR A 89 -6.03 -3.03 -23.89
N GLN A 90 -6.61 -1.82 -23.97
CA GLN A 90 -7.01 -1.18 -25.23
C GLN A 90 -6.32 0.16 -25.42
N PRO A 91 -5.02 0.18 -25.82
CA PRO A 91 -4.30 1.42 -26.08
C PRO A 91 -4.97 2.26 -27.17
N ILE A 92 -4.95 3.58 -26.99
CA ILE A 92 -5.34 4.57 -28.00
C ILE A 92 -4.16 5.47 -28.42
N SER A 93 -3.06 5.47 -27.65
CA SER A 93 -1.78 6.06 -28.04
C SER A 93 -0.61 5.38 -27.30
N GLN A 94 0.61 5.85 -27.56
CA GLN A 94 1.83 5.47 -26.82
C GLN A 94 2.21 6.51 -25.74
N GLU A 95 1.32 7.44 -25.40
CA GLU A 95 1.53 8.34 -24.26
C GLU A 95 1.31 7.59 -22.94
N ILE A 96 1.94 8.10 -21.87
CA ILE A 96 1.92 7.47 -20.54
C ILE A 96 0.87 8.14 -19.66
N GLY A 97 0.05 7.31 -19.03
CA GLY A 97 -1.00 7.67 -18.09
C GLY A 97 -2.40 7.46 -18.66
N ASN A 98 -3.31 6.98 -17.81
CA ASN A 98 -4.71 6.76 -18.15
C ASN A 98 -5.63 7.00 -16.93
N TYR A 99 -6.94 6.91 -17.14
CA TYR A 99 -7.95 7.21 -16.12
C TYR A 99 -8.04 6.18 -14.98
N ILE A 100 -7.40 5.01 -15.14
CA ILE A 100 -7.40 3.93 -14.15
C ILE A 100 -6.18 4.06 -13.23
N VAL A 101 -4.97 3.92 -13.79
CA VAL A 101 -3.74 3.86 -12.99
C VAL A 101 -3.21 5.24 -12.56
N GLY A 102 -3.49 6.30 -13.32
CA GLY A 102 -3.06 7.68 -13.05
C GLY A 102 -2.15 8.26 -14.14
N THR A 103 -1.49 9.37 -13.81
CA THR A 103 -0.63 10.14 -14.73
C THR A 103 0.84 9.71 -14.72
N GLU A 104 1.60 10.07 -15.76
CA GLU A 104 3.07 9.87 -15.84
C GLU A 104 3.83 10.52 -14.66
N ASP A 105 3.40 11.67 -14.16
CA ASP A 105 4.02 12.30 -12.98
C ASP A 105 3.75 11.49 -11.69
N GLU A 106 2.59 10.85 -11.59
CA GLU A 106 2.27 9.93 -10.49
C GLU A 106 3.05 8.60 -10.62
N PHE A 107 3.30 8.14 -11.85
CA PHE A 107 4.17 7.00 -12.14
C PHE A 107 5.64 7.28 -11.75
N LYS A 108 6.19 8.44 -12.15
CA LYS A 108 7.51 8.91 -11.71
C LYS A 108 7.59 9.02 -10.19
N SER A 109 6.53 9.54 -9.56
CA SER A 109 6.43 9.63 -8.10
C SER A 109 6.36 8.25 -7.43
N LEU A 110 5.71 7.25 -8.04
CA LEU A 110 5.71 5.86 -7.57
C LEU A 110 7.13 5.28 -7.66
N CYS A 111 7.77 5.34 -8.83
CA CYS A 111 9.10 4.76 -9.04
C CYS A 111 10.16 5.37 -8.12
N ALA A 112 10.12 6.70 -7.93
CA ALA A 112 11.00 7.42 -7.02
C ALA A 112 10.78 7.05 -5.53
N GLU A 113 9.55 6.69 -5.13
CA GLU A 113 9.27 6.21 -3.78
C GLU A 113 9.67 4.73 -3.62
N ALA A 114 9.32 3.87 -4.57
CA ALA A 114 9.62 2.43 -4.57
C ALA A 114 11.13 2.18 -4.43
N LYS A 115 11.94 2.98 -5.12
CA LYS A 115 13.41 2.98 -5.01
C LYS A 115 13.93 3.19 -3.59
N LYS A 116 13.22 3.92 -2.72
CA LYS A 116 13.63 4.10 -1.30
C LYS A 116 13.40 2.85 -0.46
N PHE A 117 12.45 2.00 -0.86
CA PHE A 117 12.19 0.70 -0.23
C PHE A 117 13.01 -0.44 -0.86
N GLY A 118 13.76 -0.16 -1.94
CA GLY A 118 14.43 -1.19 -2.74
C GLY A 118 13.44 -2.04 -3.57
N ILE A 119 12.21 -1.56 -3.76
CA ILE A 119 11.19 -2.21 -4.59
C ILE A 119 11.38 -1.75 -6.04
N LYS A 120 11.42 -2.73 -6.95
CA LYS A 120 11.50 -2.53 -8.39
C LYS A 120 10.10 -2.41 -8.99
N ILE A 121 9.95 -1.64 -10.06
CA ILE A 121 8.67 -1.50 -10.78
C ILE A 121 8.76 -2.16 -12.14
N ILE A 122 7.92 -3.16 -12.37
CA ILE A 122 7.71 -3.82 -13.67
C ILE A 122 6.46 -3.19 -14.30
N VAL A 123 6.54 -2.80 -15.56
CA VAL A 123 5.43 -2.22 -16.30
C VAL A 123 4.85 -3.25 -17.25
N ASP A 124 3.54 -3.45 -17.19
CA ASP A 124 2.81 -4.15 -18.25
C ASP A 124 2.75 -3.26 -19.50
N ALA A 125 3.22 -3.79 -20.63
CA ALA A 125 3.41 -3.09 -21.89
C ALA A 125 2.63 -3.80 -23.00
N VAL A 126 1.60 -3.14 -23.51
CA VAL A 126 0.73 -3.61 -24.59
C VAL A 126 1.32 -3.13 -25.92
N LEU A 127 1.99 -4.06 -26.61
CA LEU A 127 2.79 -3.75 -27.79
C LEU A 127 2.30 -4.42 -29.08
N ASN A 128 1.42 -5.42 -28.98
CA ASN A 128 0.89 -6.17 -30.11
C ASN A 128 -0.20 -5.39 -30.86
N HIS A 129 -1.13 -4.78 -30.12
CA HIS A 129 -2.38 -4.24 -30.66
C HIS A 129 -2.75 -2.89 -30.06
N MET A 130 -3.73 -2.24 -30.70
CA MET A 130 -4.47 -1.09 -30.17
C MET A 130 -5.92 -1.52 -29.86
N THR A 131 -6.76 -0.58 -29.40
CA THR A 131 -8.21 -0.79 -29.29
C THR A 131 -8.86 -1.29 -30.59
N THR A 132 -10.05 -1.89 -30.49
CA THR A 132 -10.75 -2.57 -31.59
C THR A 132 -11.18 -1.67 -32.75
N ASP A 133 -11.27 -0.35 -32.55
CA ASP A 133 -11.54 0.64 -33.59
C ASP A 133 -10.48 1.74 -33.62
N ILE A 134 -9.67 1.75 -34.68
CA ILE A 134 -8.59 2.74 -34.90
C ILE A 134 -9.10 4.19 -34.93
N ASN A 135 -10.40 4.43 -35.14
CA ASN A 135 -10.97 5.78 -35.07
C ASN A 135 -10.99 6.34 -33.65
N ASN A 136 -10.90 5.51 -32.62
CA ASN A 136 -10.76 5.92 -31.22
C ASN A 136 -9.30 6.19 -30.82
N CYS A 137 -8.32 5.70 -31.58
CA CYS A 137 -6.90 6.02 -31.39
C CYS A 137 -6.60 7.52 -31.59
N LYS A 138 -5.45 8.01 -31.12
CA LYS A 138 -5.07 9.42 -31.23
C LYS A 138 -3.98 9.68 -32.26
N GLY A 139 -4.03 10.85 -32.88
CA GLY A 139 -2.97 11.33 -33.78
C GLY A 139 -2.70 10.37 -34.93
N GLU A 140 -1.44 9.99 -35.11
CA GLU A 140 -1.00 9.10 -36.20
C GLU A 140 -1.57 7.69 -36.10
N TRP A 141 -1.95 7.21 -34.91
CA TRP A 141 -2.50 5.87 -34.69
C TRP A 141 -3.89 5.66 -35.33
N LYS A 142 -4.52 6.70 -35.88
CA LYS A 142 -5.69 6.56 -36.76
C LYS A 142 -5.35 6.09 -38.18
N ASN A 143 -4.07 6.09 -38.56
CA ASN A 143 -3.64 5.76 -39.91
C ASN A 143 -3.54 4.23 -40.10
N PRO A 144 -4.26 3.63 -41.06
CA PRO A 144 -4.17 2.19 -41.35
C PRO A 144 -2.75 1.66 -41.61
N LYS A 145 -1.79 2.52 -42.02
CA LYS A 145 -0.39 2.11 -42.26
C LYS A 145 0.31 1.44 -41.06
N TRP A 146 -0.22 1.63 -39.86
CA TRP A 146 0.35 1.08 -38.62
C TRP A 146 -0.14 -0.33 -38.32
N TYR A 147 -1.08 -0.87 -39.08
CA TYR A 147 -1.77 -2.11 -38.73
C TYR A 147 -1.59 -3.16 -39.81
N HIS A 148 -1.76 -4.43 -39.43
CA HIS A 148 -2.02 -5.48 -40.39
C HIS A 148 -3.39 -5.31 -41.06
N GLU A 149 -3.57 -5.96 -42.20
CA GLU A 149 -4.86 -5.96 -42.91
C GLU A 149 -5.95 -6.54 -41.99
N PRO A 150 -7.14 -5.91 -41.87
CA PRO A 150 -8.18 -6.35 -40.95
C PRO A 150 -8.66 -7.80 -41.18
N ALA A 151 -8.31 -8.67 -40.23
CA ALA A 151 -8.71 -10.07 -40.17
C ALA A 151 -8.50 -10.57 -38.73
N GLY A 152 -9.44 -11.31 -38.16
CA GLY A 152 -9.27 -11.94 -36.85
C GLY A 152 -8.59 -13.30 -36.94
N ILE A 153 -7.93 -13.74 -35.87
CA ILE A 153 -7.30 -15.07 -35.78
C ILE A 153 -8.35 -16.18 -35.95
N ASN A 154 -8.15 -17.09 -36.91
CA ASN A 154 -9.09 -18.21 -37.16
C ASN A 154 -8.51 -19.59 -36.80
N ASN A 155 -7.19 -19.78 -36.97
CA ASN A 155 -6.49 -21.03 -36.77
C ASN A 155 -5.31 -20.86 -35.79
N TRP A 156 -5.58 -21.15 -34.52
CA TRP A 156 -4.59 -21.14 -33.44
C TRP A 156 -3.45 -22.17 -33.58
N ASN A 157 -3.44 -22.99 -34.64
CA ASN A 157 -2.31 -23.88 -34.97
C ASN A 157 -1.44 -23.33 -36.11
N ASP A 158 -1.76 -22.17 -36.68
CA ASP A 158 -0.92 -21.49 -37.68
C ASP A 158 -0.22 -20.28 -37.04
N ARG A 159 1.11 -20.32 -37.04
CA ARG A 159 1.96 -19.25 -36.51
C ARG A 159 1.80 -17.93 -37.28
N TYR A 160 1.43 -17.98 -38.56
CA TYR A 160 1.11 -16.77 -39.32
C TYR A 160 -0.20 -16.17 -38.82
N ASP A 161 -1.28 -16.95 -38.81
CA ASP A 161 -2.61 -16.50 -38.35
C ASP A 161 -2.56 -15.98 -36.90
N VAL A 162 -1.80 -16.65 -36.01
CA VAL A 162 -1.61 -16.20 -34.61
C VAL A 162 -0.85 -14.88 -34.49
N THR A 163 0.02 -14.50 -35.43
CA THR A 163 0.92 -13.33 -35.27
C THR A 163 0.65 -12.16 -36.21
N GLN A 164 -0.25 -12.30 -37.18
CA GLN A 164 -0.44 -11.33 -38.27
C GLN A 164 -1.89 -10.83 -38.36
N HIS A 165 -2.74 -11.21 -37.41
CA HIS A 165 -4.19 -10.97 -37.40
C HIS A 165 -4.70 -10.58 -36.01
N ASP A 166 -5.85 -9.89 -35.99
CA ASP A 166 -6.48 -9.27 -34.83
C ASP A 166 -6.85 -10.28 -33.73
N LEU A 167 -6.11 -10.25 -32.62
CA LEU A 167 -6.44 -10.97 -31.40
C LEU A 167 -7.77 -10.46 -30.82
N VAL A 168 -8.80 -11.31 -30.83
CA VAL A 168 -10.18 -10.99 -30.38
C VAL A 168 -10.75 -9.67 -30.93
N GLY A 169 -10.30 -9.24 -32.12
CA GLY A 169 -10.71 -8.00 -32.77
C GLY A 169 -9.95 -6.74 -32.31
N LEU A 170 -8.96 -6.87 -31.42
CA LEU A 170 -8.01 -5.81 -31.09
C LEU A 170 -7.11 -5.56 -32.30
N ARG A 171 -6.91 -4.29 -32.66
CA ARG A 171 -6.31 -3.92 -33.95
C ARG A 171 -4.82 -4.23 -33.96
N ASP A 172 -4.45 -5.27 -34.70
CA ASP A 172 -3.09 -5.80 -34.75
C ASP A 172 -2.12 -4.85 -35.45
N ILE A 173 -1.00 -4.54 -34.80
CA ILE A 173 -0.02 -3.56 -35.27
C ILE A 173 0.94 -4.26 -36.26
N ASN A 174 1.28 -3.57 -37.35
CA ASN A 174 2.30 -4.02 -38.31
C ASN A 174 3.68 -3.97 -37.66
N THR A 175 4.05 -5.06 -36.99
CA THR A 175 5.28 -5.27 -36.24
C THR A 175 6.50 -5.44 -37.13
N GLN A 176 6.35 -5.68 -38.44
CA GLN A 176 7.45 -5.63 -39.41
C GLN A 176 7.88 -4.20 -39.75
N ASN A 177 7.03 -3.18 -39.50
CA ASN A 177 7.33 -1.79 -39.83
C ASN A 177 8.48 -1.24 -38.93
N PRO A 178 9.67 -0.91 -39.49
CA PRO A 178 10.79 -0.45 -38.67
C PRO A 178 10.56 0.92 -38.00
N GLU A 179 9.62 1.73 -38.50
CA GLU A 179 9.19 2.95 -37.80
C GLU A 179 8.52 2.61 -36.46
N TYR A 180 7.78 1.49 -36.38
CA TYR A 180 7.12 1.06 -35.15
C TYR A 180 8.14 0.60 -34.10
N HIS A 181 9.18 -0.15 -34.51
CA HIS A 181 10.26 -0.60 -33.61
C HIS A 181 10.88 0.57 -32.84
N GLN A 182 11.19 1.66 -33.55
CA GLN A 182 11.83 2.83 -32.95
C GLN A 182 10.88 3.64 -32.06
N LYS A 183 9.58 3.68 -32.39
CA LYS A 183 8.55 4.28 -31.52
C LYS A 183 8.43 3.52 -30.21
N VAL A 184 8.26 2.20 -30.27
CA VAL A 184 8.23 1.33 -29.07
C VAL A 184 9.51 1.46 -28.26
N LEU A 185 10.68 1.36 -28.88
CA LEU A 185 11.97 1.49 -28.19
C LEU A 185 12.12 2.85 -27.50
N THR A 186 11.61 3.93 -28.10
CA THR A 186 11.59 5.27 -27.50
C THR A 186 10.64 5.33 -26.30
N MET A 187 9.44 4.76 -26.42
CA MET A 187 8.47 4.67 -25.32
C MET A 187 9.03 3.86 -24.14
N LEU A 188 9.59 2.67 -24.38
CA LEU A 188 10.18 1.84 -23.33
C LEU A 188 11.38 2.55 -22.66
N LYS A 189 12.23 3.24 -23.43
CA LYS A 189 13.34 4.05 -22.86
C LYS A 189 12.87 5.23 -22.01
N ARG A 190 11.74 5.88 -22.36
CA ARG A 190 11.08 6.89 -21.51
C ARG A 190 10.64 6.27 -20.18
N ILE A 191 9.93 5.13 -20.24
CA ILE A 191 9.43 4.42 -19.05
C ILE A 191 10.58 3.99 -18.11
N ILE A 192 11.71 3.49 -18.64
CA ILE A 192 12.92 3.22 -17.84
C ILE A 192 13.52 4.51 -17.28
N SER A 193 13.60 5.59 -18.06
CA SER A 193 14.08 6.90 -17.58
C SER A 193 13.20 7.50 -16.48
N ASP A 194 11.91 7.17 -16.45
CA ASP A 194 10.95 7.59 -15.43
C ASP A 194 11.08 6.80 -14.13
N GLY A 195 11.83 5.69 -14.15
CA GLY A 195 12.23 4.91 -12.99
C GLY A 195 11.75 3.46 -12.97
N ALA A 196 11.11 2.96 -14.04
CA ALA A 196 10.82 1.54 -14.18
C ALA A 196 12.10 0.70 -14.17
N SER A 197 11.99 -0.54 -13.70
CA SER A 197 13.08 -1.53 -13.66
C SER A 197 12.91 -2.63 -14.71
N GLY A 198 11.70 -2.83 -15.24
CA GLY A 198 11.41 -3.94 -16.13
C GLY A 198 10.06 -3.90 -16.82
N PHE A 199 9.81 -4.90 -17.66
CA PHE A 199 8.60 -5.04 -18.46
C PHE A 199 7.98 -6.44 -18.40
N ARG A 200 6.64 -6.48 -18.37
CA ARG A 200 5.83 -7.62 -18.80
C ARG A 200 5.30 -7.26 -20.19
N TYR A 201 5.61 -8.04 -21.20
CA TYR A 201 5.07 -7.85 -22.54
C TYR A 201 3.76 -8.62 -22.65
N ASP A 202 2.67 -7.86 -22.76
CA ASP A 202 1.35 -8.38 -23.06
C ASP A 202 1.36 -9.15 -24.38
N THR A 203 0.60 -10.25 -24.42
CA THR A 203 0.30 -11.00 -25.64
C THR A 203 1.53 -11.33 -26.51
N ALA A 204 2.72 -11.46 -25.89
CA ALA A 204 4.01 -11.52 -26.59
C ALA A 204 4.11 -12.66 -27.63
N LYS A 205 3.37 -13.77 -27.41
CA LYS A 205 3.18 -14.85 -28.39
C LYS A 205 2.73 -14.34 -29.78
N HIS A 206 1.95 -13.27 -29.83
CA HIS A 206 1.33 -12.71 -31.04
C HIS A 206 2.28 -11.82 -31.86
N ILE A 207 3.47 -11.45 -31.36
CA ILE A 207 4.45 -10.71 -32.17
C ILE A 207 5.53 -11.66 -32.70
N GLU A 208 5.74 -11.68 -34.00
CA GLU A 208 6.63 -12.59 -34.72
C GLU A 208 8.11 -12.54 -34.26
N LEU A 209 8.78 -13.69 -34.37
CA LEU A 209 10.22 -13.80 -34.14
C LEU A 209 11.01 -13.58 -35.46
N PRO A 210 12.31 -13.23 -35.39
CA PRO A 210 13.14 -12.99 -36.57
C PRO A 210 13.23 -14.14 -37.58
N ASP A 211 12.95 -15.38 -37.16
CA ASP A 211 13.02 -16.59 -37.96
C ASP A 211 11.63 -17.18 -38.32
N ASP A 212 10.53 -16.52 -37.93
CA ASP A 212 9.20 -16.83 -38.45
C ASP A 212 9.21 -16.62 -39.98
N THR A 213 9.09 -17.70 -40.74
CA THR A 213 9.58 -17.73 -42.14
C THR A 213 8.69 -16.93 -43.10
N ASN A 214 9.30 -16.01 -43.85
CA ASN A 214 8.71 -15.04 -44.80
C ASN A 214 8.10 -13.76 -44.18
N TYR A 215 7.76 -13.74 -42.89
CA TYR A 215 7.08 -12.62 -42.23
C TYR A 215 7.74 -12.14 -40.93
N GLY A 216 8.74 -12.85 -40.42
CA GLY A 216 9.52 -12.48 -39.22
C GLY A 216 10.20 -11.11 -39.34
N SER A 217 10.39 -10.44 -38.19
CA SER A 217 10.94 -9.08 -38.13
C SER A 217 12.06 -8.90 -37.10
N GLN A 218 12.63 -7.70 -37.05
CA GLN A 218 13.58 -7.29 -36.02
C GLN A 218 12.90 -6.62 -34.81
N PHE A 219 11.59 -6.79 -34.61
CA PHE A 219 10.85 -6.20 -33.50
C PHE A 219 11.51 -6.54 -32.16
N TRP A 220 11.52 -7.82 -31.79
CA TRP A 220 12.07 -8.26 -30.50
C TRP A 220 13.55 -7.90 -30.30
N PRO A 221 14.48 -8.20 -31.25
CA PRO A 221 15.86 -7.75 -31.15
C PRO A 221 16.01 -6.24 -30.90
N THR A 222 15.16 -5.41 -31.50
CA THR A 222 15.23 -3.95 -31.37
C THR A 222 14.62 -3.45 -30.05
N VAL A 223 13.42 -3.91 -29.68
CA VAL A 223 12.70 -3.35 -28.52
C VAL A 223 13.25 -3.84 -27.18
N LEU A 224 13.94 -4.98 -27.15
CA LEU A 224 14.59 -5.51 -25.94
C LEU A 224 15.88 -4.74 -25.57
N GLU A 225 16.44 -3.92 -26.47
CA GLU A 225 17.52 -2.95 -26.18
C GLU A 225 17.01 -1.68 -25.45
N ASN A 226 15.94 -1.82 -24.65
CA ASN A 226 15.30 -0.73 -23.90
C ASN A 226 16.07 -0.30 -22.63
N GLY A 227 16.97 -1.14 -22.11
CA GLY A 227 17.76 -0.86 -20.91
C GLY A 227 17.12 -1.27 -19.58
N SER A 228 16.06 -2.09 -19.61
CA SER A 228 15.50 -2.76 -18.42
C SER A 228 16.50 -3.68 -17.74
N GLU A 229 16.31 -3.88 -16.43
CA GLU A 229 17.02 -4.89 -15.65
C GLU A 229 16.38 -6.27 -15.82
N PHE A 230 15.05 -6.32 -16.03
CA PHE A 230 14.25 -7.55 -16.08
C PHE A 230 13.14 -7.43 -17.11
N GLN A 231 12.92 -8.45 -17.94
CA GLN A 231 11.85 -8.43 -18.93
C GLN A 231 11.34 -9.84 -19.25
N TYR A 232 10.02 -9.97 -19.38
CA TYR A 232 9.35 -11.24 -19.67
C TYR A 232 8.14 -11.05 -20.57
N GLY A 233 7.79 -12.08 -21.34
CA GLY A 233 6.61 -12.09 -22.21
C GLY A 233 5.51 -13.02 -21.69
N GLU A 234 4.27 -12.61 -21.92
CA GLU A 234 3.13 -13.51 -21.86
C GLU A 234 3.12 -14.46 -23.07
N LEU A 235 3.36 -15.73 -22.77
CA LEU A 235 3.18 -16.87 -23.65
C LEU A 235 2.24 -17.85 -22.97
N LEU A 236 0.99 -17.90 -23.42
CA LEU A 236 0.11 -19.03 -23.13
C LEU A 236 0.56 -20.19 -24.01
N GLN A 237 1.09 -21.23 -23.38
CA GLN A 237 1.81 -22.34 -24.03
C GLN A 237 0.86 -23.18 -24.89
N ASP A 238 1.22 -23.36 -26.16
CA ASP A 238 0.52 -24.21 -27.13
C ASP A 238 1.49 -24.61 -28.28
N GLY A 239 0.97 -25.27 -29.32
CA GLY A 239 1.77 -25.70 -30.48
C GLY A 239 2.43 -24.58 -31.31
N THR A 240 2.04 -23.32 -31.10
CA THR A 240 2.51 -22.12 -31.82
C THR A 240 3.22 -21.09 -30.93
N SER A 241 3.25 -21.31 -29.62
CA SER A 241 3.87 -20.44 -28.61
C SER A 241 5.37 -20.20 -28.78
N ARG A 242 6.09 -21.19 -29.36
CA ARG A 242 7.55 -21.17 -29.57
C ARG A 242 8.37 -20.89 -28.29
N ASP A 243 7.92 -21.41 -27.14
CA ASP A 243 8.53 -21.26 -25.80
C ASP A 243 10.07 -21.18 -25.80
N THR A 244 10.73 -22.18 -26.39
CA THR A 244 12.19 -22.32 -26.43
C THR A 244 12.91 -21.16 -27.14
N GLU A 245 12.24 -20.48 -28.06
CA GLU A 245 12.80 -19.39 -28.85
C GLU A 245 12.64 -18.04 -28.15
N TYR A 246 11.47 -17.77 -27.57
CA TYR A 246 11.29 -16.59 -26.69
C TYR A 246 12.16 -16.67 -25.42
N ALA A 247 12.34 -17.87 -24.83
CA ALA A 247 13.19 -18.07 -23.65
C ALA A 247 14.69 -17.73 -23.89
N LYS A 248 15.14 -17.65 -25.14
CA LYS A 248 16.49 -17.18 -25.51
C LYS A 248 16.64 -15.67 -25.32
N ILE A 249 15.57 -14.90 -25.53
CA ILE A 249 15.58 -13.43 -25.58
C ILE A 249 14.95 -12.76 -24.35
N MET A 250 14.03 -13.44 -23.65
CA MET A 250 13.36 -12.94 -22.45
C MET A 250 12.98 -14.10 -21.50
N LYS A 251 12.37 -13.80 -20.35
CA LYS A 251 11.63 -14.81 -19.57
C LYS A 251 10.23 -15.03 -20.16
N ILE A 252 9.62 -16.19 -19.89
CA ILE A 252 8.29 -16.56 -20.41
C ILE A 252 7.39 -17.08 -19.29
N THR A 253 6.07 -17.00 -19.47
CA THR A 253 5.08 -17.57 -18.55
C THR A 253 4.96 -19.09 -18.69
N ALA A 254 4.87 -19.81 -17.57
CA ALA A 254 4.63 -21.26 -17.53
C ALA A 254 3.14 -21.58 -17.28
N SER A 255 2.27 -21.36 -18.27
CA SER A 255 0.82 -21.57 -18.13
C SER A 255 0.44 -23.00 -17.78
N ASN A 256 1.10 -23.99 -18.39
CA ASN A 256 0.83 -25.41 -18.15
C ASN A 256 1.11 -25.78 -16.68
N TYR A 257 2.13 -25.17 -16.08
CA TYR A 257 2.43 -25.37 -14.66
C TYR A 257 1.40 -24.72 -13.75
N GLY A 258 0.87 -23.55 -14.14
CA GLY A 258 -0.26 -22.91 -13.45
C GLY A 258 -1.47 -23.84 -13.39
N GLU A 259 -1.88 -24.41 -14.52
CA GLU A 259 -2.97 -25.40 -14.61
C GLU A 259 -2.69 -26.65 -13.78
N LYS A 260 -1.49 -27.24 -13.91
CA LYS A 260 -1.04 -28.39 -13.13
C LYS A 260 -1.15 -28.15 -11.61
N LEU A 261 -0.80 -26.95 -11.16
CA LEU A 261 -0.87 -26.54 -9.76
C LEU A 261 -2.31 -26.26 -9.28
N ILE A 262 -3.19 -25.71 -10.13
CA ILE A 262 -4.63 -25.65 -9.85
C ILE A 262 -5.17 -27.05 -9.60
N ASP A 263 -4.89 -28.00 -10.49
CA ASP A 263 -5.36 -29.38 -10.34
C ASP A 263 -4.76 -30.07 -9.11
N ALA A 264 -3.49 -29.80 -8.78
CA ALA A 264 -2.85 -30.31 -7.57
C ALA A 264 -3.57 -29.81 -6.30
N VAL A 265 -3.89 -28.51 -6.24
CA VAL A 265 -4.66 -27.91 -5.12
C VAL A 265 -6.08 -28.48 -5.06
N ASN A 266 -6.78 -28.58 -6.19
CA ASN A 266 -8.17 -29.07 -6.25
C ASN A 266 -8.30 -30.54 -5.81
N ASN A 267 -7.32 -31.38 -6.14
CA ASN A 267 -7.29 -32.79 -5.73
C ASN A 267 -6.68 -33.00 -4.33
N ASN A 268 -6.23 -31.94 -3.66
CA ASN A 268 -5.44 -31.98 -2.42
C ASN A 268 -4.16 -32.83 -2.54
N ASP A 269 -3.57 -32.91 -3.74
CA ASP A 269 -2.49 -33.83 -4.10
C ASP A 269 -1.21 -33.08 -4.48
N PHE A 270 -0.29 -32.95 -3.53
CA PHE A 270 1.06 -32.41 -3.72
C PHE A 270 2.11 -33.53 -3.78
N SER A 271 1.79 -34.67 -4.41
CA SER A 271 2.79 -35.70 -4.74
C SER A 271 4.00 -35.08 -5.46
N VAL A 272 5.22 -35.31 -4.98
CA VAL A 272 6.43 -34.66 -5.55
C VAL A 272 6.60 -34.94 -7.04
N ASN A 273 6.34 -36.16 -7.50
CA ASN A 273 6.37 -36.52 -8.92
C ASN A 273 5.36 -35.74 -9.78
N ARG A 274 4.27 -35.22 -9.19
CA ARG A 274 3.32 -34.33 -9.84
C ARG A 274 3.88 -32.93 -9.98
N ILE A 275 4.44 -32.36 -8.91
CA ILE A 275 4.77 -30.92 -8.85
C ILE A 275 6.23 -30.58 -9.18
N LEU A 276 7.13 -31.56 -9.28
CA LEU A 276 8.57 -31.32 -9.46
C LEU A 276 8.88 -30.63 -10.80
N GLU A 277 8.32 -31.17 -11.88
CA GLU A 277 8.47 -30.70 -13.26
C GLU A 277 7.58 -29.49 -13.56
N TYR A 278 8.15 -28.50 -14.23
CA TYR A 278 7.54 -27.20 -14.55
C TYR A 278 6.75 -27.15 -15.86
N ASP A 279 6.51 -28.30 -16.52
CA ASP A 279 5.74 -28.46 -17.77
C ASP A 279 6.05 -27.44 -18.89
N ALA A 280 7.31 -27.03 -18.95
CA ALA A 280 7.88 -26.18 -19.98
C ALA A 280 9.23 -26.75 -20.43
N HIS A 281 9.44 -26.86 -21.74
CA HIS A 281 10.66 -27.45 -22.32
C HIS A 281 11.81 -26.42 -22.42
N VAL A 282 12.04 -25.67 -21.34
CA VAL A 282 13.07 -24.62 -21.22
C VAL A 282 13.69 -24.64 -19.82
N ASP A 283 14.82 -23.95 -19.66
CA ASP A 283 15.45 -23.77 -18.34
C ASP A 283 14.48 -23.10 -17.35
N PRO A 284 14.18 -23.68 -16.17
CA PRO A 284 13.23 -23.10 -15.22
C PRO A 284 13.61 -21.71 -14.69
N THR A 285 14.88 -21.29 -14.79
CA THR A 285 15.28 -19.91 -14.48
C THR A 285 14.65 -18.89 -15.43
N LYS A 286 14.19 -19.32 -16.61
CA LYS A 286 13.49 -18.50 -17.61
C LYS A 286 11.98 -18.37 -17.37
N LEU A 287 11.42 -19.07 -16.38
CA LEU A 287 9.98 -19.15 -16.18
C LEU A 287 9.45 -18.13 -15.16
N ILE A 288 8.32 -17.52 -15.50
CA ILE A 288 7.41 -16.85 -14.57
C ILE A 288 6.29 -17.82 -14.21
N THR A 289 6.02 -17.99 -12.91
CA THR A 289 5.05 -18.96 -12.37
C THR A 289 4.03 -18.27 -11.47
N TRP A 290 2.78 -18.75 -11.48
CA TRP A 290 1.70 -18.23 -10.64
C TRP A 290 0.83 -19.37 -10.08
N LEU A 291 0.05 -19.06 -9.04
CA LEU A 291 -0.85 -19.98 -8.30
C LEU A 291 -0.13 -20.97 -7.37
N ALA A 292 -0.83 -21.48 -6.35
CA ALA A 292 -0.28 -22.28 -5.24
C ALA A 292 0.95 -21.63 -4.55
N TRP A 293 0.77 -20.40 -4.04
CA TRP A 293 1.88 -19.51 -3.63
C TRP A 293 2.94 -20.12 -2.72
N ALA A 294 2.54 -20.78 -1.63
CA ALA A 294 3.46 -21.35 -0.66
C ALA A 294 4.40 -22.42 -1.25
N LEU A 295 3.96 -23.10 -2.32
CA LEU A 295 4.78 -24.04 -3.07
C LEU A 295 5.77 -23.24 -3.93
N LEU A 296 5.27 -22.34 -4.78
CA LEU A 296 6.10 -21.58 -5.74
C LEU A 296 7.18 -20.74 -5.07
N ALA A 297 6.81 -19.95 -4.07
CA ALA A 297 7.75 -19.05 -3.40
C ALA A 297 8.81 -19.83 -2.62
N ALA A 298 8.53 -21.04 -2.13
CA ALA A 298 9.54 -21.88 -1.48
C ALA A 298 10.55 -22.53 -2.44
N ARG A 299 10.19 -22.76 -3.72
CA ARG A 299 11.11 -23.34 -4.74
C ARG A 299 12.36 -22.47 -4.94
N LYS A 300 13.45 -23.09 -5.37
CA LYS A 300 14.73 -22.44 -5.75
C LYS A 300 14.64 -21.66 -7.06
N LEU A 301 13.96 -22.23 -8.05
CA LEU A 301 13.94 -21.74 -9.43
C LEU A 301 12.69 -20.91 -9.73
N THR A 302 12.53 -20.52 -11.01
CA THR A 302 11.47 -19.64 -11.53
C THR A 302 11.44 -18.26 -10.87
N THR A 303 10.56 -17.37 -11.33
CA THR A 303 10.27 -16.10 -10.64
C THR A 303 8.76 -16.04 -10.37
N PRO A 304 8.32 -16.27 -9.12
CA PRO A 304 6.90 -16.31 -8.76
C PRO A 304 6.21 -14.94 -8.85
N LEU A 305 5.01 -14.93 -9.41
CA LEU A 305 4.11 -13.78 -9.56
C LEU A 305 2.86 -13.96 -8.69
N PHE A 306 2.71 -13.13 -7.66
CA PHE A 306 1.52 -13.12 -6.80
C PHE A 306 0.42 -12.27 -7.45
N PHE A 307 -0.75 -12.84 -7.70
CA PHE A 307 -1.89 -12.09 -8.23
C PHE A 307 -2.70 -11.44 -7.11
N SER A 308 -2.64 -10.09 -7.00
CA SER A 308 -3.54 -9.36 -6.10
C SER A 308 -4.94 -9.28 -6.72
N ARG A 309 -5.86 -10.08 -6.17
CA ARG A 309 -7.26 -10.12 -6.58
C ARG A 309 -7.98 -8.81 -6.24
N PRO A 310 -9.11 -8.46 -6.91
CA PRO A 310 -10.04 -7.44 -6.43
C PRO A 310 -10.45 -7.73 -4.98
N TYR A 311 -10.62 -6.69 -4.15
CA TYR A 311 -10.89 -6.85 -2.71
C TYR A 311 -12.16 -7.70 -2.45
N GLY A 312 -12.00 -8.80 -1.70
CA GLY A 312 -13.04 -9.79 -1.40
C GLY A 312 -13.41 -10.73 -2.56
N GLY A 313 -12.71 -10.68 -3.69
CA GLY A 313 -13.04 -11.42 -4.92
C GLY A 313 -12.52 -12.86 -4.95
N GLY A 314 -13.36 -13.77 -5.47
CA GLY A 314 -13.05 -15.19 -5.65
C GLY A 314 -13.25 -16.07 -4.41
N GLY A 315 -12.84 -17.34 -4.51
CA GLY A 315 -13.26 -18.36 -3.53
C GLY A 315 -14.73 -18.69 -3.73
N GLU A 316 -15.55 -18.56 -2.69
CA GLU A 316 -17.01 -18.68 -2.79
C GLU A 316 -17.68 -17.37 -3.26
N ASN A 317 -16.94 -16.24 -3.32
CA ASN A 317 -17.44 -14.95 -3.79
C ASN A 317 -17.30 -14.82 -5.32
N SER A 318 -18.07 -13.89 -5.91
CA SER A 318 -17.88 -13.52 -7.32
C SER A 318 -16.48 -12.94 -7.58
N GLN A 319 -16.04 -13.01 -8.84
CA GLN A 319 -14.76 -12.42 -9.28
C GLN A 319 -14.71 -10.91 -8.99
N PHE A 320 -15.83 -10.21 -9.19
CA PHE A 320 -16.00 -8.77 -8.96
C PHE A 320 -17.16 -8.53 -7.98
N PRO A 321 -16.92 -8.50 -6.66
CA PRO A 321 -17.97 -8.42 -5.64
C PRO A 321 -18.48 -7.00 -5.38
N ASN A 322 -18.05 -5.99 -6.15
CA ASN A 322 -18.38 -4.57 -5.97
C ASN A 322 -17.98 -3.97 -4.60
N LEU A 323 -16.94 -4.51 -3.97
CA LEU A 323 -16.39 -4.01 -2.69
C LEU A 323 -15.22 -3.03 -2.87
N SER A 324 -14.72 -2.89 -4.11
CA SER A 324 -13.64 -2.01 -4.55
C SER A 324 -13.86 -1.64 -6.03
N GLN A 325 -13.07 -0.71 -6.56
CA GLN A 325 -13.10 -0.26 -7.95
C GLN A 325 -11.69 -0.15 -8.55
N LEU A 326 -11.59 -0.03 -9.88
CA LEU A 326 -10.34 0.13 -10.61
C LEU A 326 -9.54 1.36 -10.11
N GLY A 327 -8.34 1.08 -9.62
CA GLY A 327 -7.45 2.04 -8.96
C GLY A 327 -7.24 1.75 -7.46
N ASP A 328 -8.13 1.02 -6.80
CA ASP A 328 -8.08 0.73 -5.36
C ASP A 328 -7.03 -0.35 -4.99
N GLU A 329 -6.82 -0.56 -3.69
CA GLU A 329 -6.08 -1.71 -3.17
C GLU A 329 -6.89 -3.00 -3.39
N GLY A 330 -6.22 -4.08 -3.77
CA GLY A 330 -6.80 -5.40 -3.90
C GLY A 330 -7.04 -6.09 -2.55
N ASP A 331 -7.32 -7.38 -2.61
CA ASP A 331 -7.50 -8.20 -1.42
C ASP A 331 -6.20 -8.27 -0.59
N PRO A 332 -6.26 -8.09 0.75
CA PRO A 332 -5.08 -8.07 1.61
C PRO A 332 -4.30 -9.39 1.67
N LEU A 333 -4.74 -10.46 1.00
CA LEU A 333 -4.01 -11.73 0.92
C LEU A 333 -2.53 -11.59 0.47
N TYR A 334 -2.17 -10.56 -0.31
CA TYR A 334 -0.77 -10.33 -0.70
C TYR A 334 0.16 -10.06 0.51
N LYS A 335 -0.39 -9.55 1.61
CA LYS A 335 0.30 -9.29 2.88
C LYS A 335 -0.22 -10.17 4.01
N ASP A 336 -0.88 -11.27 3.65
CA ASP A 336 -1.19 -12.31 4.62
C ASP A 336 0.10 -12.84 5.23
N ASP A 337 0.04 -13.19 6.51
CA ASP A 337 1.18 -13.66 7.28
C ASP A 337 1.84 -14.91 6.66
N SER A 338 1.05 -15.85 6.11
CA SER A 338 1.61 -17.03 5.42
C SER A 338 2.28 -16.68 4.08
N VAL A 339 1.76 -15.66 3.38
CA VAL A 339 2.34 -15.16 2.12
C VAL A 339 3.64 -14.43 2.39
N ALA A 340 3.65 -13.51 3.37
CA ALA A 340 4.84 -12.79 3.81
C ALA A 340 5.94 -13.74 4.33
N ALA A 341 5.59 -14.73 5.16
CA ALA A 341 6.56 -15.68 5.69
C ALA A 341 7.27 -16.49 4.59
N VAL A 342 6.55 -16.94 3.55
CA VAL A 342 7.19 -17.68 2.44
C VAL A 342 7.98 -16.75 1.50
N ASN A 343 7.57 -15.48 1.34
CA ASN A 343 8.35 -14.49 0.59
C ASN A 343 9.71 -14.23 1.28
N LEU A 344 9.68 -14.00 2.60
CA LEU A 344 10.88 -13.82 3.42
C LEU A 344 11.76 -15.07 3.43
N PHE A 345 11.15 -16.26 3.50
CA PHE A 345 11.85 -17.54 3.32
C PHE A 345 12.57 -17.62 1.98
N ARG A 346 11.91 -17.28 0.87
CA ARG A 346 12.56 -17.30 -0.46
C ARG A 346 13.81 -16.42 -0.49
N ASN A 347 13.68 -15.20 0.03
CA ASN A 347 14.78 -14.24 0.11
C ASN A 347 15.91 -14.73 1.03
N ALA A 348 15.59 -15.40 2.15
CA ALA A 348 16.56 -15.98 3.06
C ALA A 348 17.30 -17.20 2.48
N MET A 349 16.68 -17.89 1.51
CA MET A 349 17.18 -19.12 0.89
C MET A 349 17.82 -18.87 -0.49
N VAL A 350 18.19 -17.64 -0.84
CA VAL A 350 18.91 -17.35 -2.08
C VAL A 350 20.25 -18.12 -2.11
N GLY A 351 20.51 -18.81 -3.23
CA GLY A 351 21.70 -19.64 -3.43
C GLY A 351 21.58 -21.08 -2.95
N GLU A 352 20.67 -21.39 -2.01
CA GLU A 352 20.49 -22.75 -1.48
C GLU A 352 19.88 -23.70 -2.51
N ASP A 353 20.33 -24.96 -2.52
CA ASP A 353 19.68 -26.04 -3.29
C ASP A 353 18.25 -26.32 -2.78
N GLU A 354 17.44 -27.03 -3.57
CA GLU A 354 16.10 -27.47 -3.15
C GLU A 354 16.00 -28.99 -3.06
N TYR A 355 15.22 -29.47 -2.10
CA TYR A 355 14.82 -30.87 -2.01
C TYR A 355 13.34 -30.96 -1.61
N LEU A 356 12.55 -31.69 -2.39
CA LEU A 356 11.11 -31.83 -2.17
C LEU A 356 10.80 -33.25 -1.70
N ARG A 357 10.00 -33.40 -0.63
CA ARG A 357 9.50 -34.71 -0.16
C ARG A 357 8.08 -34.64 0.36
N ASN A 358 7.34 -35.73 0.20
CA ASN A 358 6.10 -35.98 0.94
C ASN A 358 6.46 -36.69 2.25
N PRO A 359 6.35 -36.07 3.44
CA PRO A 359 6.69 -36.71 4.70
C PRO A 359 5.86 -37.98 4.89
N ASN A 360 6.51 -39.06 5.31
CA ASN A 360 5.89 -40.37 5.49
C ASN A 360 5.19 -40.95 4.24
N GLY A 361 5.43 -40.38 3.05
CA GLY A 361 4.69 -40.71 1.82
C GLY A 361 3.28 -40.13 1.74
N ASP A 362 2.88 -39.23 2.66
CA ASP A 362 1.57 -38.58 2.65
C ASP A 362 1.54 -37.46 1.61
N THR A 363 0.82 -37.66 0.51
CA THR A 363 0.76 -36.73 -0.63
C THR A 363 -0.09 -35.49 -0.35
N ASN A 364 -0.85 -35.47 0.75
CA ASN A 364 -1.53 -34.27 1.25
C ASN A 364 -0.58 -33.33 2.01
N VAL A 365 0.67 -33.75 2.27
CA VAL A 365 1.69 -32.92 2.93
C VAL A 365 2.91 -32.78 2.02
N LEU A 366 3.46 -31.58 1.92
CA LEU A 366 4.66 -31.29 1.14
C LEU A 366 5.70 -30.58 2.01
N MET A 367 6.93 -31.09 1.99
CA MET A 367 8.13 -30.42 2.50
C MET A 367 8.96 -29.91 1.31
N ILE A 368 9.32 -28.63 1.34
CA ILE A 368 10.27 -28.00 0.41
C ILE A 368 11.43 -27.48 1.24
N GLU A 369 12.52 -28.23 1.23
CA GLU A 369 13.74 -27.96 1.99
C GLU A 369 14.71 -27.15 1.13
N ARG A 370 15.39 -26.19 1.75
CA ARG A 370 16.36 -25.31 1.10
C ARG A 370 17.72 -25.45 1.80
N GLY A 371 18.62 -26.14 1.12
CA GLY A 371 19.89 -26.62 1.68
C GLY A 371 19.66 -27.38 2.99
N ASN A 372 20.41 -26.99 4.02
CA ASN A 372 20.18 -27.38 5.41
C ASN A 372 19.73 -26.20 6.30
N LYS A 373 19.35 -25.06 5.69
CA LYS A 373 19.08 -23.80 6.39
C LYS A 373 17.62 -23.57 6.71
N GLY A 374 16.72 -24.03 5.84
CA GLY A 374 15.29 -23.81 6.03
C GLY A 374 14.40 -24.81 5.30
N ILE A 375 13.14 -24.83 5.70
CA ILE A 375 12.07 -25.65 5.13
C ILE A 375 10.75 -24.88 5.13
N ALA A 376 9.99 -25.00 4.04
CA ALA A 376 8.57 -24.68 4.01
C ALA A 376 7.77 -25.99 3.98
N ILE A 377 6.72 -26.09 4.78
CA ILE A 377 5.84 -27.26 4.89
C ILE A 377 4.41 -26.82 4.63
N ILE A 378 3.71 -27.52 3.75
CA ILE A 378 2.30 -27.26 3.40
C ILE A 378 1.47 -28.47 3.80
N ASN A 379 0.46 -28.26 4.65
CA ASN A 379 -0.49 -29.28 5.06
C ASN A 379 -1.85 -29.05 4.36
N LEU A 380 -2.22 -29.91 3.43
CA LEU A 380 -3.53 -29.87 2.75
C LEU A 380 -4.61 -30.64 3.52
N LYS A 381 -4.29 -31.32 4.62
CA LYS A 381 -5.28 -32.05 5.42
C LYS A 381 -6.20 -31.08 6.17
N TYR A 382 -7.44 -31.52 6.42
CA TYR A 382 -8.43 -30.80 7.23
C TYR A 382 -8.32 -31.12 8.74
N GLU A 383 -7.22 -31.75 9.13
CA GLU A 383 -6.92 -32.23 10.48
C GLU A 383 -5.45 -31.88 10.83
N GLU A 384 -5.12 -31.90 12.12
CA GLU A 384 -3.74 -31.76 12.58
C GLU A 384 -2.89 -32.94 12.10
N TYR A 385 -1.63 -32.68 11.79
CA TYR A 385 -0.69 -33.69 11.31
C TYR A 385 0.61 -33.64 12.10
N ASP A 386 0.83 -34.66 12.94
CA ASP A 386 2.08 -34.86 13.65
C ASP A 386 3.16 -35.38 12.68
N ILE A 387 4.09 -34.51 12.32
CA ILE A 387 5.21 -34.87 11.45
C ILE A 387 6.30 -35.60 12.25
N ASN A 388 6.84 -36.65 11.66
CA ASN A 388 8.04 -37.36 12.12
C ASN A 388 8.74 -37.92 10.88
N SER A 389 9.51 -37.07 10.20
CA SER A 389 10.05 -37.36 8.88
C SER A 389 11.55 -37.06 8.81
N GLU A 390 12.24 -37.73 7.90
CA GLU A 390 13.63 -37.38 7.54
C GLU A 390 13.70 -35.96 6.99
N THR A 391 14.77 -35.24 7.32
CA THR A 391 15.03 -33.87 6.87
C THR A 391 16.52 -33.64 6.62
N ASN A 392 16.82 -32.73 5.71
CA ASN A 392 18.15 -32.17 5.47
C ASN A 392 18.42 -30.93 6.34
N LEU A 393 17.39 -30.37 7.00
CA LEU A 393 17.51 -29.22 7.89
C LEU A 393 18.51 -29.52 9.02
N ALA A 394 19.29 -28.52 9.42
CA ALA A 394 20.26 -28.68 10.51
C ALA A 394 19.57 -29.02 11.85
N GLU A 395 20.31 -29.65 12.77
CA GLU A 395 19.79 -29.93 14.11
C GLU A 395 19.49 -28.63 14.89
N GLY A 396 18.37 -28.62 15.60
CA GLY A 396 17.92 -27.44 16.33
C GLY A 396 16.46 -27.48 16.74
N GLU A 397 16.05 -26.42 17.44
CA GLU A 397 14.65 -26.13 17.75
C GLU A 397 14.24 -24.93 16.89
N TYR A 398 13.18 -25.08 16.11
CA TYR A 398 12.69 -24.09 15.16
C TYR A 398 11.30 -23.60 15.57
N GLU A 399 11.09 -22.30 15.47
CA GLU A 399 9.77 -21.68 15.62
C GLU A 399 9.24 -21.32 14.23
N ASN A 400 7.96 -21.59 13.99
CA ASN A 400 7.32 -21.24 12.73
C ASN A 400 7.22 -19.72 12.57
N HIS A 401 7.62 -19.22 11.41
CA HIS A 401 7.59 -17.81 11.04
C HIS A 401 6.21 -17.29 10.61
N THR A 402 5.18 -18.14 10.64
CA THR A 402 3.77 -17.71 10.54
C THR A 402 3.17 -17.45 11.93
N ILE A 403 2.02 -16.78 11.97
CA ILE A 403 1.24 -16.43 13.17
C ILE A 403 0.91 -17.64 14.06
N ASN A 404 0.89 -18.83 13.45
CA ASN A 404 0.88 -20.10 14.15
C ASN A 404 2.31 -20.40 14.64
N THR A 405 2.71 -19.89 15.80
CA THR A 405 4.07 -20.03 16.37
C THR A 405 4.35 -21.43 16.96
N ASN A 406 3.84 -22.47 16.30
CA ASN A 406 4.16 -23.86 16.62
C ASN A 406 5.66 -24.15 16.44
N LYS A 407 6.17 -25.09 17.23
CA LYS A 407 7.60 -25.39 17.32
C LYS A 407 7.91 -26.79 16.82
N PHE A 408 9.07 -26.91 16.19
CA PHE A 408 9.56 -28.13 15.56
C PHE A 408 10.97 -28.41 16.05
N LYS A 409 11.26 -29.68 16.26
CA LYS A 409 12.58 -30.14 16.67
C LYS A 409 13.20 -30.96 15.56
N VAL A 410 14.45 -30.65 15.22
CA VAL A 410 15.32 -31.50 14.40
C VAL A 410 16.41 -32.13 15.26
N ALA A 411 16.47 -33.45 15.24
CA ALA A 411 17.51 -34.26 15.88
C ALA A 411 17.69 -35.57 15.09
N ASP A 412 18.92 -36.09 15.04
CA ASP A 412 19.26 -37.36 14.37
C ASP A 412 18.77 -37.43 12.89
N GLY A 413 18.80 -36.29 12.19
CA GLY A 413 18.33 -36.16 10.80
C GLY A 413 16.81 -36.23 10.60
N LYS A 414 16.01 -36.06 11.67
CA LYS A 414 14.55 -36.08 11.62
C LYS A 414 13.91 -34.83 12.19
N ILE A 415 12.90 -34.32 11.49
CA ILE A 415 12.00 -33.27 11.98
C ILE A 415 10.78 -33.86 12.67
N THR A 416 10.43 -33.28 13.82
CA THR A 416 9.24 -33.61 14.62
C THR A 416 8.48 -32.36 15.04
N GLY A 417 7.16 -32.43 15.06
CA GLY A 417 6.26 -31.34 15.47
C GLY A 417 4.84 -31.59 14.99
N SER A 418 3.94 -30.62 15.15
CA SER A 418 2.54 -30.75 14.72
C SER A 418 2.14 -29.62 13.78
N LEU A 419 1.60 -29.96 12.61
CA LEU A 419 1.09 -29.04 11.59
C LEU A 419 -0.41 -28.85 11.79
N SER A 420 -0.88 -27.61 11.80
CA SER A 420 -2.32 -27.33 11.87
C SER A 420 -3.05 -27.68 10.56
N PRO A 421 -4.39 -27.85 10.58
CA PRO A 421 -5.17 -28.06 9.36
C PRO A 421 -4.95 -26.94 8.34
N ARG A 422 -4.91 -27.29 7.05
CA ARG A 422 -4.90 -26.33 5.92
C ARG A 422 -3.87 -25.20 6.06
N SER A 423 -2.69 -25.50 6.61
CA SER A 423 -1.70 -24.50 7.02
C SER A 423 -0.42 -24.52 6.18
N VAL A 424 0.30 -23.40 6.26
CA VAL A 424 1.70 -23.26 5.83
C VAL A 424 2.54 -23.06 7.09
N THR A 425 3.67 -23.77 7.14
CA THR A 425 4.67 -23.68 8.21
C THR A 425 6.02 -23.37 7.57
N VAL A 426 6.71 -22.34 8.07
CA VAL A 426 7.98 -21.85 7.54
C VAL A 426 9.00 -21.88 8.67
N LEU A 427 10.08 -22.64 8.50
CA LEU A 427 11.10 -22.86 9.52
C LEU A 427 12.48 -22.55 8.96
N TYR A 428 13.18 -21.62 9.59
CA TYR A 428 14.60 -21.35 9.39
C TYR A 428 15.11 -20.59 10.61
N ASN A 429 16.41 -20.67 10.87
CA ASN A 429 17.03 -19.78 11.85
C ASN A 429 17.29 -18.45 11.17
N GLN A 430 16.84 -17.34 11.77
CA GLN A 430 17.33 -16.03 11.35
C GLN A 430 18.80 -15.93 11.72
N GLU A 431 19.68 -16.07 10.73
CA GLU A 431 21.09 -15.75 10.90
C GLU A 431 21.18 -14.28 11.30
N SER A 432 21.58 -14.01 12.55
CA SER A 432 21.87 -12.66 12.96
C SER A 432 23.07 -12.15 12.17
N GLU A 433 22.87 -11.15 11.30
CA GLU A 433 23.95 -10.45 10.58
C GLU A 433 24.88 -9.69 11.54
N LYS A 434 25.70 -10.44 12.28
CA LYS A 434 26.75 -9.94 13.18
C LYS A 434 28.13 -10.52 12.87
N ALA A 435 28.24 -11.35 11.83
CA ALA A 435 29.42 -12.18 11.56
C ALA A 435 29.94 -12.12 10.10
N SER A 436 29.87 -10.97 9.44
CA SER A 436 30.48 -10.78 8.11
C SER A 436 31.04 -9.37 7.81
N ILE A 437 30.68 -8.34 8.59
CA ILE A 437 31.17 -6.95 8.41
C ILE A 437 32.42 -6.66 9.27
N ALA A 438 32.87 -7.61 10.10
CA ALA A 438 34.14 -7.50 10.81
C ALA A 438 35.31 -7.87 9.87
N GLU A 439 36.30 -6.96 9.77
CA GLU A 439 37.59 -7.16 9.10
C GLU A 439 37.63 -7.18 7.56
N LYS A 440 37.22 -6.05 6.94
CA LYS A 440 38.06 -5.34 5.94
C LYS A 440 37.63 -3.88 5.78
N ASP A 441 38.60 -3.05 5.39
CA ASP A 441 38.49 -1.61 5.07
C ASP A 441 38.04 -0.65 6.20
N VAL A 442 38.84 -0.59 7.27
CA VAL A 442 38.96 0.63 8.08
C VAL A 442 40.07 1.53 7.51
N SER A 443 39.74 2.40 6.54
CA SER A 443 40.48 3.66 6.40
C SER A 443 39.63 4.81 5.82
N SER A 444 39.56 5.90 6.59
CA SER A 444 39.08 7.25 6.23
C SER A 444 37.56 7.51 6.01
N SER A 445 37.02 8.35 6.90
CA SER A 445 35.89 9.29 6.68
C SER A 445 34.42 8.85 6.83
N ALA A 446 34.08 8.14 7.93
CA ALA A 446 32.72 8.16 8.47
C ALA A 446 32.59 9.17 9.63
N LYS A 447 31.69 10.17 9.53
CA LYS A 447 31.28 11.00 10.68
C LYS A 447 30.22 10.27 11.48
N SER A 448 30.41 10.16 12.80
CA SER A 448 29.49 9.48 13.70
C SER A 448 28.10 10.11 13.72
N ILE A 449 27.07 9.30 13.50
CA ILE A 449 25.70 9.65 13.89
C ILE A 449 25.59 9.43 15.40
N ASN A 450 25.07 10.44 16.09
CA ASN A 450 25.34 10.66 17.51
C ASN A 450 24.26 10.02 18.41
N THR A 451 24.64 8.97 19.15
CA THR A 451 23.79 8.24 20.12
C THR A 451 23.27 9.11 21.28
N GLY A 452 23.74 10.34 21.44
CA GLY A 452 23.24 11.27 22.45
C GLY A 452 21.76 11.68 22.30
N MET A 453 21.20 11.68 21.08
CA MET A 453 19.87 12.28 20.86
C MET A 453 18.72 11.47 21.48
N MET A 454 18.81 10.14 21.48
CA MET A 454 17.80 9.26 22.08
C MET A 454 17.86 9.27 23.61
N MET A 455 19.06 9.40 24.17
CA MET A 455 19.26 9.55 25.62
C MET A 455 18.71 10.90 26.12
N ILE A 456 18.84 11.97 25.33
CA ILE A 456 18.26 13.28 25.64
C ILE A 456 16.72 13.22 25.68
N VAL A 457 16.07 12.57 24.71
CA VAL A 457 14.60 12.45 24.66
C VAL A 457 14.05 11.70 25.87
N LEU A 458 14.62 10.53 26.20
CA LEU A 458 14.18 9.75 27.36
C LEU A 458 14.43 10.49 28.69
N THR A 459 15.58 11.17 28.81
CA THR A 459 15.88 11.99 30.01
C THR A 459 14.96 13.20 30.12
N THR A 460 14.55 13.80 29.00
CA THR A 460 13.62 14.94 28.95
C THR A 460 12.19 14.54 29.30
N ILE A 461 11.72 13.36 28.86
CA ILE A 461 10.41 12.82 29.26
C ILE A 461 10.41 12.50 30.76
N PHE A 462 11.49 11.91 31.28
CA PHE A 462 11.64 11.62 32.71
C PHE A 462 11.71 12.91 33.57
N LEU A 463 12.42 13.94 33.09
CA LEU A 463 12.45 15.28 33.71
C LEU A 463 11.09 15.97 33.67
N LEU A 464 10.35 15.91 32.55
CA LEU A 464 9.00 16.48 32.44
C LEU A 464 8.02 15.81 33.40
N TYR A 465 8.13 14.50 33.63
CA TYR A 465 7.34 13.76 34.61
C TYR A 465 7.68 14.17 36.06
N ILE A 466 8.97 14.30 36.38
CA ILE A 466 9.45 14.75 37.70
C ILE A 466 9.06 16.22 37.97
N ILE A 467 9.20 17.12 36.99
CA ILE A 467 8.85 18.54 37.13
C ILE A 467 7.35 18.73 37.36
N ASN A 468 6.48 17.98 36.67
CA ASN A 468 5.03 18.06 36.88
C ASN A 468 4.57 17.56 38.26
N TYR A 469 5.30 16.64 38.89
CA TYR A 469 4.94 16.11 40.21
C TYR A 469 5.60 16.84 41.38
N ILE A 470 6.73 17.54 41.17
CA ILE A 470 7.50 18.21 42.24
C ILE A 470 7.30 19.73 42.27
N CYS A 471 7.09 20.42 41.15
CA CYS A 471 6.99 21.89 41.12
C CYS A 471 5.64 22.49 41.59
N CYS A 472 4.83 21.76 42.37
CA CYS A 472 3.66 22.33 43.04
C CYS A 472 3.97 22.90 44.45
N SER A 473 5.22 22.78 44.92
CA SER A 473 5.72 23.44 46.13
C SER A 473 7.18 23.88 45.96
N CYS A 474 7.49 25.10 46.41
CA CYS A 474 8.84 25.66 46.55
C CYS A 474 9.66 25.87 45.25
N CYS A 475 9.55 27.05 44.63
CA CYS A 475 10.69 27.98 44.44
C CYS A 475 10.28 29.24 43.65
N PHE A 476 10.18 30.37 44.37
CA PHE A 476 10.45 31.68 43.78
C PHE A 476 11.96 31.79 43.48
N HIS A 477 12.34 32.52 42.42
CA HIS A 477 13.71 32.76 41.95
C HIS A 477 14.44 31.59 41.28
N CYS A 478 14.37 31.55 39.94
CA CYS A 478 15.51 31.17 39.09
C CYS A 478 15.41 31.92 37.75
N GLU A 479 16.44 32.69 37.39
CA GLU A 479 16.49 33.40 36.10
C GLU A 479 17.16 32.54 35.04
N SER A 480 16.37 31.84 34.23
CA SER A 480 16.86 31.19 33.00
C SER A 480 15.76 31.13 31.94
N TYR A 481 15.62 32.24 31.19
CA TYR A 481 14.70 32.36 30.06
C TYR A 481 15.23 31.58 28.84
N GLN A 482 14.78 30.34 28.64
CA GLN A 482 14.93 29.62 27.37
C GLN A 482 13.58 29.12 26.82
N ARG A 483 12.87 30.09 26.22
CA ARG A 483 12.15 30.00 24.94
C ARG A 483 11.40 28.70 24.57
N ILE A 484 10.07 28.76 24.75
CA ILE A 484 9.08 27.80 24.22
C ILE A 484 8.87 27.93 22.69
N ASP A 485 9.36 29.01 22.06
CA ASP A 485 9.25 29.27 20.62
C ASP A 485 9.94 28.24 19.71
N HIS A 486 10.82 27.38 20.25
CA HIS A 486 11.38 26.23 19.52
C HIS A 486 10.50 24.96 19.54
N TRP A 487 9.41 24.92 20.31
CA TRP A 487 8.65 23.68 20.54
C TRP A 487 7.41 23.49 19.67
N PHE A 488 6.85 24.56 19.10
CA PHE A 488 5.56 24.48 18.38
C PHE A 488 5.63 24.16 16.88
N ILE A 489 6.82 24.03 16.30
CA ILE A 489 6.98 23.64 14.88
C ILE A 489 6.87 22.11 14.70
N ASN A 490 7.07 21.30 15.74
CA ASN A 490 7.01 19.83 15.65
C ASN A 490 5.62 19.20 15.93
N CYS A 491 4.61 19.99 16.28
CA CYS A 491 3.26 19.46 16.54
C CYS A 491 2.40 19.24 15.28
N PHE A 492 2.94 19.44 14.07
CA PHE A 492 2.24 19.19 12.81
C PHE A 492 2.55 17.83 12.16
N LEU A 493 3.07 16.88 12.95
CA LEU A 493 3.36 15.49 12.54
C LEU A 493 2.52 14.46 13.33
N PHE A 494 1.20 14.67 13.36
CA PHE A 494 0.23 13.63 13.74
C PHE A 494 -0.80 13.46 12.62
N LYS A 495 -0.41 12.73 11.57
CA LYS A 495 -1.32 12.34 10.48
C LYS A 495 -1.59 10.83 10.39
N ASN A 496 -0.79 10.01 11.09
CA ASN A 496 -0.89 8.55 11.07
C ASN A 496 -1.20 7.99 12.46
N LEU A 497 -2.49 8.07 12.85
CA LEU A 497 -3.07 7.24 13.89
C LEU A 497 -4.41 6.71 13.34
N ARG A 498 -4.40 5.49 12.77
CA ARG A 498 -5.61 4.65 12.79
C ARG A 498 -5.72 4.11 14.22
N ILE A 499 -6.90 4.25 14.82
CA ILE A 499 -7.16 3.86 16.21
C ILE A 499 -8.30 2.87 16.19
N ASP A 500 -7.94 1.61 16.04
CA ASP A 500 -8.87 0.52 15.80
C ASP A 500 -9.45 -0.04 17.12
N HIS A 501 -9.79 0.82 18.10
CA HIS A 501 -10.56 0.48 19.32
C HIS A 501 -11.31 1.74 19.83
N PHE A 502 -12.60 1.86 19.48
CA PHE A 502 -13.37 3.10 19.64
C PHE A 502 -14.20 3.26 20.95
N SER A 503 -13.94 2.46 21.99
CA SER A 503 -14.68 2.54 23.28
C SER A 503 -14.06 3.47 24.32
N ASP A 504 -12.72 3.47 24.44
CA ASP A 504 -12.01 4.07 25.58
C ASP A 504 -11.29 5.37 25.22
N LEU A 505 -10.98 5.59 23.94
CA LEU A 505 -10.32 6.82 23.50
C LEU A 505 -11.22 8.04 23.66
N ASP A 506 -12.53 7.91 23.35
CA ASP A 506 -13.51 8.98 23.52
C ASP A 506 -13.61 9.43 24.98
N ARG A 507 -13.65 8.48 25.92
CA ARG A 507 -13.70 8.78 27.36
C ARG A 507 -12.45 9.51 27.82
N ASN A 508 -11.27 9.08 27.36
CA ASN A 508 -10.00 9.73 27.71
C ASN A 508 -9.82 11.09 27.02
N PHE A 509 -10.31 11.28 25.80
CA PHE A 509 -10.31 12.57 25.10
C PHE A 509 -11.30 13.56 25.73
N PHE A 510 -12.49 13.11 26.14
CA PHE A 510 -13.42 13.93 26.92
C PHE A 510 -12.87 14.30 28.30
N TYR A 511 -12.19 13.38 29.00
CA TYR A 511 -11.49 13.72 30.25
C TYR A 511 -10.31 14.66 30.02
N PHE A 512 -9.55 14.51 28.94
CA PHE A 512 -8.50 15.45 28.57
C PHE A 512 -9.06 16.84 28.30
N LEU A 513 -10.12 16.96 27.49
CA LEU A 513 -10.77 18.24 27.20
C LEU A 513 -11.42 18.85 28.45
N ASP A 514 -12.17 18.10 29.26
CA ASP A 514 -12.78 18.66 30.48
C ASP A 514 -11.70 19.02 31.51
N SER A 515 -10.61 18.24 31.63
CA SER A 515 -9.44 18.61 32.44
C SER A 515 -8.75 19.88 31.94
N LEU A 516 -8.57 20.02 30.62
CA LEU A 516 -8.01 21.22 29.98
C LEU A 516 -8.93 22.45 30.20
N PHE A 517 -10.24 22.30 30.05
CA PHE A 517 -11.21 23.37 30.30
C PHE A 517 -11.38 23.71 31.79
N ASN A 518 -11.26 22.74 32.70
CA ASN A 518 -11.25 22.99 34.15
C ASN A 518 -9.93 23.63 34.61
N SER A 519 -8.80 23.25 34.00
CA SER A 519 -7.48 23.88 34.17
C SER A 519 -7.49 25.35 33.76
N LEU A 520 -8.08 25.66 32.60
CA LEU A 520 -8.26 27.03 32.10
C LEU A 520 -9.22 27.89 32.97
N VAL A 521 -9.95 27.31 33.92
CA VAL A 521 -10.90 28.01 34.80
C VAL A 521 -10.37 28.16 36.24
N ARG A 522 -9.12 28.64 36.36
CA ARG A 522 -8.69 29.46 37.53
C ARG A 522 -8.41 30.91 37.16
N THR A 523 -9.50 31.68 37.11
CA THR A 523 -9.56 33.13 37.41
C THR A 523 -8.46 34.03 36.84
N SER A 524 -8.57 34.36 35.54
CA SER A 524 -8.01 35.61 35.03
C SER A 524 -8.84 36.80 35.57
N ASN A 525 -8.41 37.41 36.68
CA ASN A 525 -8.94 38.68 37.19
C ASN A 525 -8.47 39.88 36.35
N ASN A 526 -8.54 39.78 35.01
CA ASN A 526 -8.06 40.81 34.08
C ASN A 526 -9.26 41.49 33.36
N PRO A 527 -9.64 42.72 33.74
CA PRO A 527 -10.78 43.42 33.15
C PRO A 527 -10.68 43.63 31.64
N SER A 528 -9.46 43.69 31.08
CA SER A 528 -9.26 43.92 29.64
C SER A 528 -9.73 42.73 28.80
N VAL A 529 -9.61 41.50 29.30
CA VAL A 529 -10.07 40.28 28.61
C VAL A 529 -11.61 40.25 28.58
N ASN A 530 -12.25 40.53 29.73
CA ASN A 530 -13.71 40.58 29.84
C ASN A 530 -14.31 41.66 28.92
N ASN A 531 -13.72 42.86 28.88
CA ASN A 531 -14.19 43.93 27.99
C ASN A 531 -14.00 43.59 26.50
N ARG A 532 -12.96 42.86 26.13
CA ARG A 532 -12.72 42.45 24.74
C ARG A 532 -13.71 41.38 24.27
N ILE A 533 -14.00 40.39 25.11
CA ILE A 533 -15.05 39.38 24.85
C ILE A 533 -16.42 40.05 24.73
N ASN A 534 -16.74 40.99 25.63
CA ASN A 534 -17.99 41.75 25.56
C ASN A 534 -18.11 42.61 24.29
N ASN A 535 -17.00 43.15 23.77
CA ASN A 535 -17.00 43.91 22.52
C ASN A 535 -17.12 43.02 21.28
N ILE A 536 -16.55 41.81 21.27
CA ILE A 536 -16.76 40.83 20.19
C ILE A 536 -18.24 40.40 20.14
N VAL A 537 -18.84 40.10 21.30
CA VAL A 537 -20.27 39.78 21.42
C VAL A 537 -21.17 40.96 21.03
N LYS A 538 -20.78 42.21 21.32
CA LYS A 538 -21.49 43.41 20.83
C LYS A 538 -21.32 43.65 19.33
N GLY A 539 -20.16 43.35 18.74
CA GLY A 539 -19.95 43.44 17.30
C GLY A 539 -20.87 42.50 16.51
N TYR A 540 -21.10 41.29 17.03
CA TYR A 540 -22.07 40.35 16.43
C TYR A 540 -23.52 40.84 16.50
N LYS A 541 -23.89 41.71 17.46
CA LYS A 541 -25.24 42.28 17.54
C LYS A 541 -25.57 43.28 16.43
N SER A 542 -24.58 43.87 15.73
CA SER A 542 -24.89 44.84 14.66
C SER A 542 -25.33 44.20 13.35
N SER A 543 -25.25 42.87 13.21
CA SER A 543 -25.62 42.15 11.98
C SER A 543 -26.95 41.38 12.06
N ASN A 544 -27.59 41.25 13.22
CA ASN A 544 -28.87 40.55 13.38
C ASN A 544 -29.76 41.26 14.40
N ASN A 545 -30.86 41.84 13.92
CA ASN A 545 -31.65 42.86 14.63
C ASN A 545 -32.80 42.28 15.48
N SER A 546 -32.64 41.08 16.04
CA SER A 546 -33.73 40.28 16.63
C SER A 546 -33.42 39.62 17.98
N ILE A 547 -32.58 40.23 18.81
CA ILE A 547 -32.32 39.76 20.20
C ILE A 547 -32.50 40.91 21.20
N SER A 548 -33.76 41.09 21.62
CA SER A 548 -34.16 42.01 22.69
C SER A 548 -33.66 41.53 24.07
N ASN A 549 -33.25 42.52 24.87
CA ASN A 549 -32.99 42.51 26.32
C ASN A 549 -32.93 41.14 27.04
N ILE A 550 -31.70 40.67 27.28
CA ILE A 550 -31.38 39.84 28.45
C ILE A 550 -30.38 40.62 29.30
N ASP A 551 -30.69 40.74 30.57
CA ASP A 551 -30.06 41.67 31.50
C ASP A 551 -28.61 41.34 31.83
N ILE A 552 -27.85 42.38 32.20
CA ILE A 552 -26.42 42.28 32.51
C ILE A 552 -26.23 42.35 34.03
N LEU A 553 -25.49 41.38 34.58
CA LEU A 553 -25.04 41.23 35.99
C LEU A 553 -25.98 40.46 36.95
N GLY A 554 -25.92 39.12 36.86
CA GLY A 554 -26.41 38.18 37.89
C GLY A 554 -25.43 37.01 38.10
N SER A 555 -24.91 36.89 39.32
CA SER A 555 -23.98 35.87 39.87
C SER A 555 -23.65 34.56 39.11
N LYS A 556 -22.33 34.32 38.96
CA LYS A 556 -21.58 33.03 38.97
C LYS A 556 -21.54 32.10 37.71
N LYS A 557 -20.31 32.03 37.16
CA LYS A 557 -19.55 30.87 36.60
C LYS A 557 -20.03 30.04 35.40
N ILE A 558 -21.30 30.02 34.96
CA ILE A 558 -21.73 29.06 33.91
C ILE A 558 -21.58 29.57 32.46
N VAL A 559 -21.42 30.88 32.25
CA VAL A 559 -21.60 31.55 30.94
C VAL A 559 -20.54 31.23 29.85
N ASN A 560 -19.38 30.65 30.18
CA ASN A 560 -18.29 30.47 29.20
C ASN A 560 -18.40 29.22 28.30
N ARG A 561 -18.94 28.08 28.79
CA ARG A 561 -19.03 26.85 27.96
C ARG A 561 -20.05 27.03 26.81
N TYR A 562 -21.20 27.65 27.11
CA TYR A 562 -22.30 27.91 26.16
C TYR A 562 -21.86 28.69 24.91
N ARG A 563 -21.07 29.74 25.09
CA ARG A 563 -20.66 30.65 24.01
C ARG A 563 -19.67 30.02 23.02
N ILE A 564 -18.80 29.14 23.51
CA ILE A 564 -17.88 28.35 22.67
C ILE A 564 -18.66 27.29 21.91
N TYR A 565 -19.63 26.64 22.56
CA TYR A 565 -20.48 25.62 21.94
C TYR A 565 -21.30 26.19 20.77
N ILE A 566 -22.01 27.31 20.98
CA ILE A 566 -22.77 28.00 19.93
C ILE A 566 -21.88 28.45 18.76
N PHE A 567 -20.65 28.89 19.03
CA PHE A 567 -19.69 29.27 17.99
C PHE A 567 -19.31 28.08 17.09
N LEU A 568 -19.00 26.92 17.70
CA LEU A 568 -18.58 25.71 16.96
C LEU A 568 -19.69 25.15 16.06
N ILE A 569 -20.97 25.29 16.47
CA ILE A 569 -22.16 24.87 15.67
C ILE A 569 -22.71 25.96 14.74
N GLY A 570 -22.00 27.09 14.59
CA GLY A 570 -22.36 28.13 13.62
C GLY A 570 -23.50 29.07 14.02
N GLY A 571 -23.72 29.29 15.32
CA GLY A 571 -24.58 30.37 15.82
C GLY A 571 -26.06 30.03 16.04
N ARG A 572 -26.45 28.75 16.00
CA ARG A 572 -27.84 28.34 16.28
C ARG A 572 -28.08 28.25 17.79
N ASP A 573 -29.05 29.02 18.27
CA ASP A 573 -29.47 29.07 19.68
C ASP A 573 -30.69 28.16 19.86
N TYR A 574 -30.52 27.04 20.56
CA TYR A 574 -31.62 26.12 20.89
C TYR A 574 -31.95 26.27 22.37
N GLY A 575 -33.17 26.74 22.65
CA GLY A 575 -33.63 27.10 23.99
C GLY A 575 -33.44 25.96 25.00
N PHE A 576 -32.53 26.17 25.97
CA PHE A 576 -32.19 25.18 26.98
C PHE A 576 -33.23 25.18 28.12
N SER A 577 -34.45 24.73 27.83
CA SER A 577 -35.53 24.65 28.83
C SER A 577 -36.22 23.28 28.96
N ASP A 578 -35.87 22.29 28.13
CA ASP A 578 -36.37 20.91 28.30
C ASP A 578 -35.25 19.87 28.40
N ARG A 579 -35.51 18.84 29.22
CA ARG A 579 -34.47 18.12 29.97
C ARG A 579 -33.99 16.85 29.27
N ILE A 580 -32.67 16.66 29.29
CA ILE A 580 -31.99 15.54 29.96
C ILE A 580 -32.87 14.28 30.12
N ASN A 581 -32.80 13.35 29.15
CA ASN A 581 -32.68 11.88 29.35
C ASN A 581 -32.85 11.03 28.08
N ASN A 582 -33.25 11.61 26.94
CA ASN A 582 -33.13 10.95 25.63
C ASN A 582 -32.48 11.93 24.65
N SER A 583 -31.15 11.83 24.49
CA SER A 583 -30.33 12.78 23.73
C SER A 583 -30.66 12.74 22.23
N PRO A 584 -31.32 13.76 21.64
CA PRO A 584 -31.53 13.83 20.19
C PRO A 584 -30.20 14.03 19.45
N TYR A 585 -29.21 14.58 20.17
CA TYR A 585 -27.90 14.95 19.66
C TYR A 585 -27.08 13.80 19.08
N LYS A 586 -27.36 12.52 19.40
CA LYS A 586 -26.69 11.39 18.74
C LYS A 586 -27.18 11.21 17.29
N LYS A 587 -28.50 11.12 17.09
CA LYS A 587 -29.10 11.07 15.75
C LYS A 587 -28.83 12.34 14.94
N GLU A 588 -28.86 13.51 15.59
CA GLU A 588 -28.51 14.75 14.90
C GLU A 588 -27.01 14.89 14.59
N TRP A 589 -26.09 14.36 15.41
CA TRP A 589 -24.67 14.26 15.03
C TRP A 589 -24.47 13.32 13.85
N GLU A 590 -25.08 12.13 13.88
CA GLU A 590 -24.99 11.14 12.79
C GLU A 590 -25.56 11.71 11.48
N CYS A 591 -26.68 12.43 11.52
CA CYS A 591 -27.21 13.17 10.36
C CYS A 591 -26.32 14.35 9.94
N LEU A 592 -25.79 15.17 10.88
CA LEU A 592 -24.93 16.30 10.54
C LEU A 592 -23.58 15.87 9.95
N PHE A 593 -23.05 14.72 10.38
CA PHE A 593 -21.84 14.14 9.82
C PHE A 593 -22.10 13.60 8.41
N LYS A 594 -23.20 12.85 8.19
CA LYS A 594 -23.63 12.42 6.85
C LYS A 594 -23.87 13.59 5.89
N CYS A 595 -24.63 14.61 6.32
CA CYS A 595 -24.89 15.80 5.51
C CYS A 595 -23.66 16.71 5.28
N GLN A 596 -22.52 16.44 5.94
CA GLN A 596 -21.23 17.11 5.66
C GLN A 596 -20.28 16.26 4.82
N THR A 597 -20.59 14.97 4.60
CA THR A 597 -19.81 14.05 3.74
C THR A 597 -20.45 13.78 2.38
N GLU A 598 -21.73 14.07 2.18
CA GLU A 598 -22.38 13.97 0.87
C GLU A 598 -22.05 15.19 -0.04
N SER A 599 -21.82 14.92 -1.34
CA SER A 599 -21.39 15.90 -2.34
C SER A 599 -22.55 16.81 -2.82
N GLY A 600 -22.93 17.78 -1.98
CA GLY A 600 -23.99 18.75 -2.27
C GLY A 600 -23.62 20.18 -1.90
N THR A 601 -24.06 21.15 -2.70
CA THR A 601 -23.70 22.57 -2.57
C THR A 601 -24.36 23.26 -1.37
N TYR A 602 -23.79 23.17 -0.16
CA TYR A 602 -23.85 24.22 0.90
C TYR A 602 -22.81 24.05 2.05
N SER A 603 -21.69 23.35 1.85
CA SER A 603 -20.75 22.92 2.91
C SER A 603 -19.39 23.66 2.98
N LYS A 604 -19.28 24.93 2.56
CA LYS A 604 -17.99 25.67 2.50
C LYS A 604 -17.45 26.21 3.84
N SER A 605 -17.14 25.32 4.79
CA SER A 605 -16.03 25.46 5.76
C SER A 605 -15.98 24.25 6.70
N PRO A 606 -14.89 23.46 6.75
CA PRO A 606 -14.74 22.35 7.68
C PRO A 606 -14.73 22.79 9.15
N PHE A 607 -15.14 21.89 10.05
CA PHE A 607 -15.04 22.06 11.51
C PHE A 607 -13.64 22.48 11.96
N LEU A 608 -12.60 21.88 11.38
CA LEU A 608 -11.19 22.23 11.58
C LEU A 608 -10.88 23.72 11.34
N LEU A 609 -11.48 24.35 10.32
CA LEU A 609 -11.25 25.77 10.02
C LEU A 609 -11.86 26.69 11.09
N ARG A 610 -13.05 26.34 11.61
CA ARG A 610 -13.71 27.09 12.70
C ARG A 610 -12.97 26.93 14.03
N SER A 611 -12.50 25.73 14.34
CA SER A 611 -11.66 25.47 15.52
C SER A 611 -10.31 26.19 15.43
N ALA A 612 -9.68 26.20 14.26
CA ALA A 612 -8.46 26.97 14.02
C ALA A 612 -8.68 28.50 14.12
N ALA A 613 -9.81 29.01 13.63
CA ALA A 613 -10.17 30.43 13.78
C ALA A 613 -10.37 30.81 15.26
N LEU A 614 -11.08 29.99 16.04
CA LEU A 614 -11.26 30.21 17.48
C LEU A 614 -9.92 30.26 18.24
N LEU A 615 -9.00 29.34 17.91
CA LEU A 615 -7.65 29.33 18.45
C LEU A 615 -6.85 30.58 18.02
N ASN A 616 -6.95 30.99 16.76
CA ASN A 616 -6.30 32.18 16.20
C ASN A 616 -6.89 33.51 16.71
N ASP A 617 -8.12 33.56 17.22
CA ASP A 617 -8.68 34.78 17.82
C ASP A 617 -8.42 34.87 19.33
N ILE A 618 -8.33 33.73 20.03
CA ILE A 618 -8.03 33.68 21.46
C ILE A 618 -6.52 33.84 21.73
N MET A 619 -5.65 33.19 20.94
CA MET A 619 -4.19 33.28 21.12
C MET A 619 -3.66 34.72 21.11
N PRO A 620 -4.02 35.63 20.17
CA PRO A 620 -3.54 37.01 20.16
C PRO A 620 -4.02 37.87 21.33
N VAL A 621 -5.01 37.43 22.12
CA VAL A 621 -5.40 38.10 23.37
C VAL A 621 -4.44 37.72 24.50
N VAL A 622 -4.06 36.44 24.57
CA VAL A 622 -3.04 35.93 25.51
C VAL A 622 -1.65 36.48 25.15
N CYS A 623 -1.27 36.42 23.88
CA CYS A 623 0.02 36.92 23.37
C CYS A 623 0.12 38.45 23.35
N LYS A 624 -0.97 39.23 23.48
CA LYS A 624 -0.88 40.70 23.49
C LYS A 624 -0.17 41.30 24.71
N ARG A 625 0.18 40.51 25.73
CA ARG A 625 1.14 40.93 26.77
C ARG A 625 2.61 40.93 26.29
N GLN A 626 2.96 40.21 25.21
CA GLN A 626 4.28 40.31 24.55
C GLN A 626 4.37 41.44 23.51
N HIS A 627 3.25 41.98 23.05
CA HIS A 627 3.21 42.96 21.95
C HIS A 627 3.80 44.35 22.26
N ILE A 628 4.36 44.55 23.46
CA ILE A 628 5.17 45.74 23.79
C ILE A 628 6.62 45.60 23.23
N LEU A 629 7.13 44.38 23.03
CA LEU A 629 8.50 44.17 22.54
C LEU A 629 8.67 44.28 21.02
N PHE A 630 7.65 43.90 20.24
CA PHE A 630 7.80 43.65 18.79
C PHE A 630 7.55 44.85 17.87
N ASN A 631 7.33 46.05 18.41
CA ASN A 631 7.20 47.28 17.60
C ASN A 631 8.53 47.78 16.97
N LYS A 632 9.60 46.98 17.03
CA LYS A 632 10.97 47.37 16.61
C LYS A 632 11.37 46.89 15.21
N PHE A 633 10.63 45.97 14.59
CA PHE A 633 10.93 45.45 13.25
C PHE A 633 9.65 45.35 12.40
N LYS A 634 9.71 45.87 11.17
CA LYS A 634 8.56 46.11 10.28
C LYS A 634 8.93 45.75 8.84
N THR A 635 7.93 45.60 7.96
CA THR A 635 7.99 45.33 6.50
C THR A 635 8.28 43.87 6.12
N ASN A 636 7.74 43.28 5.04
CA ASN A 636 6.63 43.65 4.13
C ASN A 636 6.24 42.37 3.34
N LEU A 637 4.95 42.18 2.98
CA LEU A 637 4.44 41.65 1.69
C LEU A 637 2.93 41.31 1.75
N SER A 638 2.27 41.21 0.59
CA SER A 638 0.85 41.57 0.38
C SER A 638 -0.05 40.47 -0.21
N ARG A 639 -1.39 40.69 -0.13
CA ARG A 639 -2.49 39.81 -0.58
C ARG A 639 -2.75 39.80 -2.11
N ASN A 640 -3.34 38.70 -2.61
CA ASN A 640 -4.60 38.59 -3.42
C ASN A 640 -4.91 37.07 -3.65
N VAL A 641 -6.13 36.49 -3.71
CA VAL A 641 -7.57 36.90 -3.64
C VAL A 641 -8.28 37.30 -4.94
N ASN A 642 -9.02 36.37 -5.59
CA ASN A 642 -10.48 36.47 -5.91
C ASN A 642 -11.10 35.31 -6.76
N ALA A 643 -12.45 35.24 -6.76
CA ALA A 643 -13.42 34.45 -7.57
C ALA A 643 -13.61 32.94 -7.21
N ASP A 644 -14.79 32.33 -6.96
CA ASP A 644 -16.23 32.45 -7.39
C ASP A 644 -16.52 31.97 -8.84
N ASN A 645 -17.61 31.26 -9.22
CA ASN A 645 -18.68 30.49 -8.54
C ASN A 645 -19.52 29.67 -9.59
N THR A 646 -20.57 28.94 -9.16
CA THR A 646 -21.70 28.33 -9.96
C THR A 646 -21.44 27.04 -10.77
N VAL A 647 -22.35 26.11 -11.08
CA VAL A 647 -23.61 25.48 -10.53
C VAL A 647 -24.17 24.58 -11.67
N GLY A 648 -24.69 23.37 -11.41
CA GLY A 648 -25.52 22.63 -12.41
C GLY A 648 -25.66 21.10 -12.27
N GLN A 649 -26.90 20.61 -12.16
CA GLN A 649 -27.38 19.20 -12.20
C GLN A 649 -28.91 19.23 -12.49
N PRO A 650 -29.66 18.11 -12.74
CA PRO A 650 -29.30 16.73 -13.15
C PRO A 650 -30.28 16.14 -14.25
N SER A 651 -30.40 14.79 -14.33
CA SER A 651 -31.50 13.94 -14.87
C SER A 651 -31.32 13.33 -16.28
N ARG A 652 -31.83 12.12 -16.65
CA ARG A 652 -32.10 10.82 -15.95
C ARG A 652 -32.46 9.73 -16.99
N ALA A 653 -32.26 8.45 -16.65
CA ALA A 653 -33.08 7.27 -17.05
C ALA A 653 -32.85 6.51 -18.39
N ASN A 654 -32.35 5.26 -18.24
CA ASN A 654 -32.95 3.97 -18.67
C ASN A 654 -32.42 3.13 -19.88
N ALA A 655 -32.00 1.90 -19.53
CA ALA A 655 -32.37 0.58 -20.11
C ALA A 655 -31.41 -0.17 -21.06
N ASP A 656 -30.57 -1.03 -20.45
CA ASP A 656 -30.67 -2.52 -20.48
C ASP A 656 -30.24 -3.36 -21.73
N PRO A 657 -29.82 -4.65 -21.54
CA PRO A 657 -28.44 -5.04 -21.91
C PRO A 657 -28.30 -6.26 -22.84
N ILE A 658 -27.07 -6.57 -23.28
CA ILE A 658 -26.68 -7.83 -23.94
C ILE A 658 -25.36 -8.38 -23.32
N SER A 659 -25.16 -9.70 -23.45
CA SER A 659 -24.42 -10.61 -22.57
C SER A 659 -22.91 -10.81 -22.81
N ASP A 660 -22.24 -11.16 -21.70
CA ASP A 660 -21.06 -12.04 -21.48
C ASP A 660 -20.45 -12.77 -22.70
N PRO A 661 -19.11 -12.82 -22.78
CA PRO A 661 -18.47 -14.12 -22.55
C PRO A 661 -17.30 -14.08 -21.56
N SER A 662 -17.30 -15.06 -20.66
CA SER A 662 -16.31 -15.27 -19.59
C SER A 662 -15.22 -16.26 -20.04
N GLY A 663 -13.95 -15.96 -19.75
CA GLY A 663 -12.83 -16.82 -20.18
C GLY A 663 -11.39 -16.31 -19.99
N ILE A 664 -11.13 -15.37 -19.09
CA ILE A 664 -9.76 -14.96 -18.70
C ILE A 664 -9.74 -14.71 -17.18
N GLY A 665 -8.87 -15.42 -16.44
CA GLY A 665 -8.71 -15.32 -14.98
C GLY A 665 -7.68 -16.29 -14.43
#